data_AF-A0A8J0UST3-F1
#
_entry.id   AF-A0A8J0UST3-F1
#
_cell.length_a   1.000
_cell.length_b   1.000
_cell.length_c   1.000
_cell.angle_alpha   90.00
_cell.angle_beta   90.00
_cell.angle_gamma   90.00
#
_symmetry.space_group_name_H-M   'P 1'
#
loop_
_entity.id
_entity.type
_entity.pdbx_description
1 polymer ?
#
loop_
_entity_poly.entity_id
_entity_poly.type
_entity_poly.pdbx_seq_one_letter_code
_entity_poly.pdbx_strand_id
1 'polypeptide(L)'
;MVASSLPASRANVIAQDVEEIIASGISHSHWFLKIGEREVYIQRELVGHITRTNMDMLSPVVREAEVSRAARRQSSNRKNPADESWSNATPTRGPSSRTTGQTLFRQHMTPQTWNSSRPPDVSAILGTVGRSPRLLQTPGRLANLSMMSNPDDSVWTTTFSPGRTGMYTTLDSPSFTEDITLSAVMLQEEDPGEAATMSMYPDFLKSFLEHPSSAVFELIEQYEATCNTQITLLKKIVKRVTPGQQKFSKTASILWLLQQEMVTWRLIAALYRDRIQSALEEENMFEIAAPNASEKTIVDKLFQRDTLVRQSQLVVDWLESIAKDEVGDFSDNIEYYAKSVYWENTLHTLKQRSMLSLGSSRPLVSELDPDAPIRQKLPLDDLDREDDIRLLKYLFTLIRAGMTDEAQRLCKRCGQAWRAATLEGWKLYHDANINGGTELQAVEGNPYRCVWKTCCWRMAEDEQFNKYERAIYATLSGNLKQLLPVCESWEDTVWAHFKVMVDSLVEQEIRASIISFNEANELPREYLEANWTLDSVFEELQATDKKRVLEENREHYHIIQKFVILADVDGLMDEFSEWLSNGKNLLLGHLLRFMTHLLLFFRTLGLQAKEEVSVEVLKTYIQRLINEKQIELIAFYVSHLPQELAISQYAVFLENITDPDQRQRCLELAKEAGLDVASITKTVVENTRKKDAGEFAHHDFAPALDSGTSEEDRAKIDVIDWLVFDPAQRAEALKQSNAIMRKFLASKKHEAAKEVFAKIPQDSIAEIYSQWEEQAMDSALPAEDDNAIREHLCIRAYLESHEAFNEWFKHINSPPQKPTLVGQASFTEKVAHEHKEKKYEMDFGIWKGHLDALTSDVKEKIYNVLLFVDGGWMVDVREDTEEDPERSHQMVLLRRLCLPMMCFLLHTVLHNTKQYKDCLRLADIVSSENQKLYTVFSKTEMRNLLQKLRESSLMLLDLQLDPLGYEIQS
;
A
#
# COMPACT_ATOMS: atom_id res chain seq x y z
N MET A 1 -36.64 -14.57 52.93
CA MET A 1 -36.81 -13.10 52.84
C MET A 1 -36.79 -12.76 51.34
N VAL A 2 -37.88 -12.23 50.79
CA VAL A 2 -38.00 -10.80 50.41
C VAL A 2 -36.84 -10.38 49.49
N ALA A 3 -36.90 -10.37 48.14
CA ALA A 3 -37.96 -10.37 47.10
C ALA A 3 -38.34 -8.99 46.51
N SER A 4 -37.98 -8.80 45.23
CA SER A 4 -38.52 -7.84 44.24
C SER A 4 -37.94 -8.21 42.86
N SER A 5 -38.65 -8.79 41.86
CA SER A 5 -39.79 -8.29 41.06
C SER A 5 -39.37 -7.10 40.18
N LEU A 6 -39.38 -7.10 38.82
CA LEU A 6 -40.34 -7.56 37.79
C LEU A 6 -39.61 -7.59 36.40
N PRO A 7 -40.27 -7.83 35.23
CA PRO A 7 -41.26 -8.85 34.85
C PRO A 7 -40.82 -9.65 33.59
N ALA A 8 -41.60 -10.67 33.19
CA ALA A 8 -41.41 -11.37 31.91
C ALA A 8 -42.36 -10.85 30.82
N SER A 9 -41.84 -10.27 29.73
CA SER A 9 -42.64 -9.81 28.59
C SER A 9 -41.83 -9.65 27.28
N ARG A 10 -41.19 -10.72 26.79
CA ARG A 10 -40.50 -10.69 25.47
C ARG A 10 -40.47 -12.02 24.69
N ALA A 11 -41.34 -12.97 25.02
CA ALA A 11 -41.38 -14.30 24.40
C ALA A 11 -42.27 -14.43 23.15
N ASN A 12 -43.06 -13.40 22.81
CA ASN A 12 -44.07 -13.43 21.74
C ASN A 12 -43.79 -12.47 20.56
N VAL A 13 -42.55 -11.99 20.40
CA VAL A 13 -42.17 -11.12 19.25
C VAL A 13 -41.36 -11.91 18.21
N ILE A 14 -40.47 -12.80 18.66
CA ILE A 14 -39.58 -13.62 17.82
C ILE A 14 -40.36 -14.69 17.00
N ALA A 15 -41.68 -14.79 17.18
CA ALA A 15 -42.53 -15.79 16.54
C ALA A 15 -43.35 -15.27 15.33
N GLN A 16 -43.20 -14.00 14.93
CA GLN A 16 -43.82 -13.47 13.71
C GLN A 16 -42.77 -13.12 12.64
N ASP A 17 -41.64 -12.53 13.03
CA ASP A 17 -40.53 -12.17 12.14
C ASP A 17 -39.94 -13.37 11.35
N VAL A 18 -40.22 -14.61 11.78
CA VAL A 18 -39.73 -15.85 11.16
C VAL A 18 -40.62 -16.35 10.01
N GLU A 19 -41.91 -15.98 9.96
CA GLU A 19 -42.78 -16.37 8.82
C GLU A 19 -42.63 -15.40 7.63
N GLU A 20 -42.28 -14.13 7.87
CA GLU A 20 -42.14 -13.12 6.81
C GLU A 20 -40.84 -13.29 6.01
N ILE A 21 -39.75 -13.73 6.66
CA ILE A 21 -38.46 -14.04 6.00
C ILE A 21 -38.56 -15.25 5.04
N ILE A 22 -39.58 -16.10 5.18
CA ILE A 22 -39.79 -17.26 4.30
C ILE A 22 -40.53 -16.87 2.99
N ALA A 23 -41.10 -15.65 2.90
CA ALA A 23 -41.86 -15.21 1.73
C ALA A 23 -41.02 -14.58 0.60
N SER A 24 -39.88 -13.95 0.91
CA SER A 24 -39.07 -13.19 -0.05
C SER A 24 -38.06 -14.05 -0.82
N GLY A 25 -38.57 -14.96 -1.67
CA GLY A 25 -37.76 -15.93 -2.41
C GLY A 25 -36.98 -15.37 -3.62
N ILE A 26 -35.89 -14.62 -3.40
CA ILE A 26 -34.91 -14.22 -4.43
C ILE A 26 -33.47 -14.59 -3.99
N SER A 27 -32.65 -15.00 -4.96
CA SER A 27 -31.31 -15.58 -4.76
C SER A 27 -30.32 -14.66 -4.02
N HIS A 28 -30.02 -14.97 -2.76
CA HIS A 28 -28.83 -14.48 -2.03
C HIS A 28 -27.92 -15.59 -1.48
N SER A 29 -28.40 -16.83 -1.37
CA SER A 29 -27.64 -17.96 -0.82
C SER A 29 -26.44 -18.38 -1.68
N HIS A 30 -26.49 -18.16 -3.00
CA HIS A 30 -25.52 -18.74 -3.94
C HIS A 30 -24.13 -18.08 -3.91
N TRP A 31 -24.00 -16.87 -3.36
CA TRP A 31 -22.71 -16.16 -3.27
C TRP A 31 -21.93 -16.52 -1.98
N PHE A 32 -22.56 -16.47 -0.81
CA PHE A 32 -21.92 -16.88 0.44
C PHE A 32 -21.55 -18.37 0.45
N LEU A 33 -22.39 -19.25 -0.14
CA LEU A 33 -21.99 -20.64 -0.37
C LEU A 33 -20.78 -20.74 -1.32
N LYS A 34 -20.70 -19.93 -2.38
CA LYS A 34 -19.52 -19.95 -3.27
C LYS A 34 -18.23 -19.44 -2.62
N ILE A 35 -18.30 -18.60 -1.59
CA ILE A 35 -17.13 -18.15 -0.82
C ILE A 35 -16.75 -19.22 0.21
N GLY A 36 -17.69 -19.71 1.03
CA GLY A 36 -17.42 -20.77 2.00
C GLY A 36 -17.01 -22.12 1.37
N GLU A 37 -17.62 -22.49 0.24
CA GLU A 37 -17.15 -23.64 -0.56
C GLU A 37 -15.78 -23.36 -1.18
N ARG A 38 -15.46 -22.11 -1.58
CA ARG A 38 -14.09 -21.75 -1.98
C ARG A 38 -13.11 -21.88 -0.82
N GLU A 39 -13.43 -21.45 0.39
CA GLU A 39 -12.54 -21.54 1.55
C GLU A 39 -12.24 -23.00 1.91
N VAL A 40 -13.28 -23.83 2.01
CA VAL A 40 -13.13 -25.28 2.25
C VAL A 40 -12.43 -25.99 1.09
N TYR A 41 -12.62 -25.54 -0.15
CA TYR A 41 -11.95 -26.08 -1.33
C TYR A 41 -10.50 -25.58 -1.46
N ILE A 42 -10.19 -24.35 -1.08
CA ILE A 42 -8.83 -23.77 -1.04
C ILE A 42 -8.01 -24.43 0.07
N GLN A 43 -8.57 -24.66 1.26
CA GLN A 43 -7.88 -25.49 2.27
C GLN A 43 -7.61 -26.90 1.72
N ARG A 44 -8.58 -27.51 1.01
CA ARG A 44 -8.38 -28.82 0.37
C ARG A 44 -7.39 -28.81 -0.80
N GLU A 45 -7.25 -27.71 -1.54
CA GLU A 45 -6.25 -27.58 -2.61
C GLU A 45 -4.87 -27.18 -2.09
N LEU A 46 -4.73 -26.41 -1.00
CA LEU A 46 -3.46 -26.31 -0.25
C LEU A 46 -3.01 -27.71 0.19
N VAL A 47 -3.88 -28.44 0.89
CA VAL A 47 -3.64 -29.83 1.32
C VAL A 47 -3.30 -30.72 0.12
N GLY A 48 -3.99 -30.56 -1.00
CA GLY A 48 -3.77 -31.32 -2.24
C GLY A 48 -2.51 -30.92 -3.04
N HIS A 49 -1.93 -29.74 -2.81
CA HIS A 49 -0.69 -29.30 -3.46
C HIS A 49 0.54 -29.53 -2.59
N ILE A 50 0.48 -29.24 -1.28
CA ILE A 50 1.56 -29.48 -0.31
C ILE A 50 1.96 -30.98 -0.35
N THR A 51 0.96 -31.88 -0.35
CA THR A 51 1.17 -33.34 -0.47
C THR A 51 1.66 -33.82 -1.85
N ARG A 52 1.72 -32.95 -2.86
CA ARG A 52 2.27 -33.24 -4.20
C ARG A 52 3.65 -32.64 -4.42
N THR A 53 3.98 -31.54 -3.74
CA THR A 53 5.31 -30.92 -3.76
C THR A 53 6.26 -31.55 -2.73
N ASN A 54 6.40 -32.89 -2.79
CA ASN A 54 7.52 -33.58 -2.13
C ASN A 54 8.83 -33.22 -2.86
N MET A 55 9.39 -32.05 -2.53
CA MET A 55 10.83 -31.88 -2.51
C MET A 55 11.33 -32.39 -1.17
N ASP A 56 12.34 -33.26 -1.18
CA ASP A 56 12.94 -33.80 0.04
C ASP A 56 13.64 -32.69 0.86
N MET A 57 12.86 -32.06 1.75
CA MET A 57 13.30 -31.14 2.78
C MET A 57 12.73 -31.63 4.10
N LEU A 58 13.62 -32.00 5.01
CA LEU A 58 13.28 -32.71 6.23
C LEU A 58 12.58 -31.80 7.25
N SER A 59 11.67 -32.36 8.05
CA SER A 59 11.35 -31.86 9.39
C SER A 59 12.66 -31.50 10.12
N PRO A 60 12.71 -30.41 10.93
CA PRO A 60 13.95 -29.95 11.58
C PRO A 60 14.68 -31.09 12.30
N VAL A 61 15.75 -31.57 11.66
CA VAL A 61 16.54 -32.71 12.13
C VAL A 61 17.46 -32.26 13.25
N VAL A 62 17.68 -33.14 14.21
CA VAL A 62 18.59 -32.94 15.33
C VAL A 62 20.03 -32.78 14.81
N ARG A 63 20.44 -31.50 14.65
CA ARG A 63 21.68 -31.01 14.01
C ARG A 63 22.74 -32.07 13.67
N GLU A 64 22.51 -32.77 12.56
CA GLU A 64 23.48 -33.69 11.95
C GLU A 64 24.66 -32.93 11.30
N ALA A 65 25.74 -33.65 11.04
CA ALA A 65 26.98 -33.07 10.52
C ALA A 65 26.95 -32.65 9.03
N GLU A 66 25.87 -32.93 8.27
CA GLU A 66 25.81 -32.65 6.82
C GLU A 66 24.46 -32.09 6.31
N VAL A 67 24.18 -30.79 6.49
CA VAL A 67 23.33 -30.06 5.51
C VAL A 67 23.93 -28.70 5.15
N SER A 68 24.71 -28.67 4.07
CA SER A 68 25.04 -27.44 3.33
C SER A 68 24.58 -27.59 1.87
N ARG A 69 23.25 -27.53 1.66
CA ARG A 69 22.61 -27.63 0.33
C ARG A 69 21.75 -26.41 -0.05
N ALA A 70 22.28 -25.21 0.22
CA ALA A 70 21.68 -23.94 -0.22
C ALA A 70 22.58 -23.16 -1.21
N ALA A 71 23.37 -23.86 -2.05
CA ALA A 71 24.34 -23.22 -2.94
C ALA A 71 24.67 -24.02 -4.23
N ARG A 72 23.66 -24.35 -5.06
CA ARG A 72 23.87 -24.71 -6.49
C ARG A 72 22.59 -24.70 -7.34
N ARG A 73 22.39 -23.62 -8.10
CA ARG A 73 21.71 -23.66 -9.41
C ARG A 73 22.78 -23.39 -10.49
N GLN A 74 22.59 -23.97 -11.68
CA GLN A 74 23.60 -24.11 -12.76
C GLN A 74 24.79 -25.02 -12.36
N SER A 75 25.19 -26.04 -13.13
CA SER A 75 24.97 -26.30 -14.56
C SER A 75 24.75 -27.80 -14.84
N SER A 76 23.76 -28.13 -15.67
CA SER A 76 23.49 -29.49 -16.12
C SER A 76 24.23 -29.77 -17.43
N ASN A 77 25.36 -30.50 -17.37
CA ASN A 77 25.99 -31.03 -18.59
C ASN A 77 26.55 -32.43 -18.34
N ARG A 78 25.82 -33.47 -18.78
CA ARG A 78 26.22 -34.87 -18.64
C ARG A 78 27.38 -35.21 -19.58
N LYS A 79 28.46 -35.78 -19.05
CA LYS A 79 29.31 -36.73 -19.77
C LYS A 79 29.63 -37.92 -18.87
N ASN A 80 29.59 -39.12 -19.45
CA ASN A 80 29.84 -40.38 -18.74
C ASN A 80 31.33 -40.60 -18.50
N PRO A 81 31.72 -41.37 -17.47
CA PRO A 81 33.10 -41.80 -17.28
C PRO A 81 33.47 -42.93 -18.25
N ALA A 82 34.76 -42.96 -18.61
CA ALA A 82 35.47 -44.13 -19.14
C ALA A 82 36.96 -43.97 -18.79
N ASP A 83 37.66 -45.08 -18.90
CA ASP A 83 39.05 -45.40 -18.52
C ASP A 83 40.13 -44.40 -19.03
N GLU A 84 41.41 -44.42 -18.61
CA GLU A 84 42.23 -45.61 -18.28
C GLU A 84 43.57 -45.26 -17.55
N SER A 85 44.15 -46.28 -16.89
CA SER A 85 45.58 -46.52 -16.52
C SER A 85 46.50 -45.42 -15.94
N TRP A 86 47.34 -45.85 -14.98
CA TRP A 86 48.56 -45.16 -14.52
C TRP A 86 49.64 -45.05 -15.61
N SER A 87 50.57 -44.08 -15.48
CA SER A 87 52.04 -44.35 -15.35
C SER A 87 52.94 -43.11 -15.26
N ASN A 88 53.92 -43.18 -14.34
CA ASN A 88 55.27 -42.58 -14.32
C ASN A 88 55.68 -41.50 -15.36
N ALA A 89 56.24 -40.35 -14.89
CA ALA A 89 57.70 -40.11 -14.91
C ALA A 89 58.13 -38.66 -14.55
N THR A 90 59.21 -38.54 -13.78
CA THR A 90 60.05 -37.34 -13.55
C THR A 90 61.53 -37.76 -13.63
N PRO A 91 62.54 -36.86 -13.72
CA PRO A 91 62.63 -35.54 -14.38
C PRO A 91 63.94 -35.39 -15.22
N THR A 92 64.22 -34.24 -15.89
CA THR A 92 65.60 -33.62 -15.94
C THR A 92 65.71 -32.24 -16.65
N ARG A 93 66.69 -31.43 -16.18
CA ARG A 93 67.55 -30.37 -16.81
C ARG A 93 67.22 -29.93 -18.27
N GLY A 94 67.22 -28.64 -18.68
CA GLY A 94 68.10 -27.47 -18.37
C GLY A 94 69.03 -27.15 -19.59
N PRO A 95 69.78 -26.02 -19.72
CA PRO A 95 69.93 -24.81 -18.88
C PRO A 95 69.99 -23.44 -19.66
N SER A 96 70.39 -22.33 -18.97
CA SER A 96 70.93 -21.00 -19.42
C SER A 96 70.05 -19.78 -19.04
N SER A 97 70.45 -18.78 -18.22
CA SER A 97 71.60 -17.82 -18.26
C SER A 97 71.44 -16.76 -19.36
N ARG A 98 71.45 -15.43 -19.15
CA ARG A 98 71.85 -14.50 -18.04
C ARG A 98 71.29 -13.08 -18.37
N THR A 99 71.14 -12.02 -17.56
CA THR A 99 71.32 -11.63 -16.11
C THR A 99 70.23 -10.54 -15.81
N THR A 100 70.10 -9.72 -14.75
CA THR A 100 70.93 -9.25 -13.59
C THR A 100 70.03 -9.21 -12.32
N GLY A 101 70.05 -8.36 -11.27
CA GLY A 101 70.80 -7.16 -10.82
C GLY A 101 69.93 -5.88 -10.78
N GLN A 102 69.85 -5.08 -9.69
CA GLN A 102 70.45 -5.18 -8.35
C GLN A 102 69.49 -4.76 -7.19
N THR A 103 69.69 -5.37 -6.01
CA THR A 103 69.41 -4.95 -4.60
C THR A 103 68.36 -3.85 -4.31
N LEU A 104 67.30 -4.10 -3.52
CA LEU A 104 67.24 -4.43 -2.07
C LEU A 104 67.70 -3.32 -1.10
N PHE A 105 66.78 -2.86 -0.23
CA PHE A 105 66.95 -2.86 1.24
C PHE A 105 65.60 -2.80 1.98
N ARG A 106 65.56 -3.24 3.24
CA ARG A 106 64.37 -3.40 4.10
C ARG A 106 64.71 -2.90 5.50
N GLN A 107 63.92 -1.99 6.08
CA GLN A 107 64.05 -1.59 7.49
C GLN A 107 62.69 -1.38 8.18
N HIS A 108 62.72 -1.49 9.51
CA HIS A 108 61.57 -1.64 10.41
C HIS A 108 61.00 -0.28 10.84
N MET A 109 59.76 -0.30 11.35
CA MET A 109 59.26 0.72 12.29
C MET A 109 58.93 0.08 13.65
N THR A 110 59.12 0.82 14.73
CA THR A 110 58.54 0.55 16.07
C THR A 110 58.16 1.89 16.74
N PRO A 111 57.12 1.95 17.61
CA PRO A 111 56.57 3.22 18.12
C PRO A 111 56.70 3.44 19.65
N GLN A 112 56.53 4.69 20.11
CA GLN A 112 56.21 5.19 21.48
C GLN A 112 55.80 6.70 21.30
N THR A 113 54.73 7.34 21.85
CA THR A 113 54.22 7.55 23.24
C THR A 113 55.13 8.40 24.14
N TRP A 114 54.71 9.43 24.91
CA TRP A 114 53.36 9.90 25.31
C TRP A 114 53.37 11.29 26.01
N ASN A 115 52.17 11.88 26.26
CA ASN A 115 51.75 12.82 27.35
C ASN A 115 52.01 14.36 27.36
N SER A 116 51.02 15.07 27.96
CA SER A 116 51.05 16.40 28.64
C SER A 116 51.07 17.68 27.77
N SER A 117 50.35 18.81 28.06
CA SER A 117 49.21 19.09 28.96
C SER A 117 48.62 20.53 28.83
N ARG A 118 47.28 20.65 29.00
CA ARG A 118 46.46 21.82 29.44
C ARG A 118 46.16 23.02 28.47
N PRO A 119 45.03 23.75 28.70
CA PRO A 119 44.52 24.91 27.89
C PRO A 119 44.64 26.24 28.69
N PRO A 120 43.91 27.36 28.42
CA PRO A 120 43.06 27.77 27.27
C PRO A 120 43.47 29.15 26.68
N ASP A 121 42.67 29.76 25.79
CA ASP A 121 42.09 31.10 26.05
C ASP A 121 40.90 31.46 25.12
N VAL A 122 40.17 32.54 25.43
CA VAL A 122 39.00 33.07 24.70
C VAL A 122 39.05 34.61 24.62
N SER A 123 38.45 35.16 23.56
CA SER A 123 38.07 36.57 23.34
C SER A 123 39.10 37.54 22.75
N ALA A 124 38.70 38.14 21.62
CA ALA A 124 38.96 39.53 21.23
C ALA A 124 37.65 40.06 20.63
N ILE A 125 37.33 41.35 20.85
CA ILE A 125 35.97 41.90 20.75
C ILE A 125 35.98 43.31 20.08
N LEU A 126 34.82 43.69 19.49
CA LEU A 126 34.37 45.02 19.01
C LEU A 126 34.73 45.51 17.58
N GLY A 127 33.67 45.87 16.84
CA GLY A 127 33.64 46.95 15.82
C GLY A 127 33.89 46.58 14.35
N THR A 128 33.30 47.24 13.33
CA THR A 128 32.16 48.19 13.26
C THR A 128 31.58 48.27 11.84
N VAL A 129 30.25 48.40 11.72
CA VAL A 129 29.51 49.19 10.68
C VAL A 129 29.89 49.04 9.18
N GLY A 130 28.99 48.41 8.40
CA GLY A 130 28.21 49.16 7.39
C GLY A 130 28.45 48.98 5.87
N ARG A 131 27.32 48.75 5.17
CA ARG A 131 27.00 49.01 3.73
C ARG A 131 27.62 48.15 2.62
N SER A 132 26.78 47.88 1.62
CA SER A 132 27.11 47.30 0.30
C SER A 132 27.66 48.35 -0.69
N PRO A 133 28.25 47.90 -1.81
CA PRO A 133 28.22 48.62 -3.08
C PRO A 133 27.44 47.86 -4.18
N ARG A 134 27.11 48.57 -5.26
CA ARG A 134 26.44 48.08 -6.48
C ARG A 134 27.18 48.65 -7.71
N LEU A 135 27.19 47.88 -8.81
CA LEU A 135 27.35 48.31 -10.22
C LEU A 135 28.71 48.91 -10.69
N LEU A 136 29.07 48.51 -11.92
CA LEU A 136 29.86 49.16 -13.00
C LEU A 136 30.61 48.05 -13.80
N GLN A 137 30.75 48.05 -15.13
CA GLN A 137 30.09 48.80 -16.22
C GLN A 137 30.31 48.06 -17.56
N THR A 138 29.44 48.26 -18.56
CA THR A 138 29.60 47.73 -19.94
C THR A 138 30.05 48.79 -20.95
N PRO A 139 30.76 48.37 -22.01
CA PRO A 139 30.62 48.95 -23.35
C PRO A 139 30.35 47.86 -24.43
N GLY A 140 29.66 48.10 -25.55
CA GLY A 140 28.87 49.28 -25.97
C GLY A 140 28.94 49.53 -27.49
N ARG A 141 27.85 50.07 -28.09
CA ARG A 141 27.67 50.53 -29.50
C ARG A 141 27.38 49.44 -30.56
N LEU A 142 26.60 49.66 -31.63
CA LEU A 142 25.64 50.74 -32.02
C LEU A 142 24.69 50.26 -33.16
N ALA A 143 23.39 50.62 -33.09
CA ALA A 143 22.50 51.24 -34.11
C ALA A 143 22.63 50.91 -35.65
N ASN A 144 21.58 50.92 -36.51
CA ASN A 144 20.11 51.15 -36.38
C ASN A 144 19.35 50.90 -37.73
N LEU A 145 17.99 50.89 -37.70
CA LEU A 145 17.01 51.05 -38.82
C LEU A 145 16.91 49.91 -39.89
N SER A 146 15.78 49.65 -40.60
CA SER A 146 14.33 49.94 -40.38
C SER A 146 13.39 49.24 -41.42
N MET A 147 12.08 49.18 -41.11
CA MET A 147 10.89 49.07 -42.01
C MET A 147 10.43 47.73 -42.65
N MET A 148 9.25 47.27 -42.19
CA MET A 148 8.07 46.71 -42.91
C MET A 148 8.17 45.58 -43.97
N SER A 149 7.60 44.40 -43.62
CA SER A 149 6.43 43.79 -44.32
C SER A 149 5.88 42.52 -43.60
N ASN A 150 4.60 42.20 -43.83
CA ASN A 150 3.85 41.00 -43.39
C ASN A 150 3.31 40.26 -44.66
N PRO A 151 2.70 39.04 -44.61
CA PRO A 151 2.30 38.19 -43.48
C PRO A 151 2.81 36.73 -43.56
N ASP A 152 2.17 35.83 -42.78
CA ASP A 152 2.22 34.34 -42.78
C ASP A 152 3.58 33.70 -42.41
N ASP A 153 3.69 32.69 -41.54
CA ASP A 153 2.92 31.44 -41.50
C ASP A 153 2.96 30.74 -40.11
N SER A 154 2.42 29.51 -40.03
CA SER A 154 2.18 28.63 -38.87
C SER A 154 3.23 28.51 -37.73
N VAL A 155 2.74 28.26 -36.51
CA VAL A 155 3.52 27.84 -35.33
C VAL A 155 3.08 26.43 -34.91
N TRP A 156 4.04 25.51 -34.75
CA TRP A 156 3.84 24.22 -34.07
C TRP A 156 4.60 24.20 -32.75
N THR A 157 3.91 23.81 -31.67
CA THR A 157 4.51 23.50 -30.37
C THR A 157 4.28 22.02 -30.08
N THR A 158 5.35 21.25 -29.91
CA THR A 158 5.27 19.80 -29.65
C THR A 158 5.76 19.50 -28.24
N THR A 159 4.85 18.99 -27.42
CA THR A 159 5.11 18.55 -26.05
C THR A 159 6.02 17.31 -26.02
N PHE A 160 6.91 17.22 -25.04
CA PHE A 160 7.70 16.01 -24.79
C PHE A 160 6.95 15.03 -23.90
N SER A 161 7.01 13.74 -24.24
CA SER A 161 6.57 12.63 -23.39
C SER A 161 7.69 11.57 -23.32
N PRO A 162 8.04 11.05 -22.12
CA PRO A 162 9.06 10.00 -22.00
C PRO A 162 8.47 8.63 -22.35
N GLY A 163 9.03 7.97 -23.36
CA GLY A 163 8.55 6.67 -23.85
C GLY A 163 9.23 5.45 -23.20
N ARG A 164 8.54 4.30 -23.26
CA ARG A 164 9.11 2.96 -22.96
C ARG A 164 10.39 2.73 -23.76
N THR A 165 11.40 2.09 -23.16
CA THR A 165 12.62 1.64 -23.87
C THR A 165 12.67 0.12 -23.91
N GLY A 166 12.68 -0.45 -25.13
CA GLY A 166 12.89 -1.89 -25.38
C GLY A 166 14.37 -2.28 -25.45
N MET A 167 14.64 -3.59 -25.43
CA MET A 167 15.99 -4.16 -25.32
C MET A 167 16.93 -3.81 -26.49
N TYR A 168 18.20 -3.57 -26.17
CA TYR A 168 19.35 -3.89 -27.02
C TYR A 168 20.47 -4.51 -26.17
N THR A 169 21.15 -5.53 -26.72
CA THR A 169 22.19 -6.30 -26.03
C THR A 169 23.59 -5.80 -26.39
N THR A 170 24.39 -5.39 -25.38
CA THR A 170 25.83 -5.13 -25.51
C THR A 170 26.59 -5.67 -24.29
N LEU A 171 27.86 -6.05 -24.48
CA LEU A 171 28.62 -6.92 -23.57
C LEU A 171 28.91 -6.33 -22.18
N ASP A 172 29.13 -7.25 -21.24
CA ASP A 172 29.20 -7.04 -19.80
C ASP A 172 30.32 -6.12 -19.30
N SER A 173 29.96 -5.19 -18.41
CA SER A 173 30.79 -4.77 -17.27
C SER A 173 29.88 -4.15 -16.19
N PRO A 174 29.43 -4.93 -15.18
CA PRO A 174 28.37 -4.50 -14.27
C PRO A 174 28.76 -3.33 -13.35
N SER A 175 30.05 -3.13 -13.06
CA SER A 175 30.52 -2.07 -12.15
C SER A 175 30.18 -0.67 -12.66
N PHE A 176 30.31 -0.40 -13.97
CA PHE A 176 30.27 0.96 -14.49
C PHE A 176 28.83 1.51 -14.59
N THR A 177 27.85 0.64 -14.88
CA THR A 177 26.43 1.01 -14.89
C THR A 177 25.85 1.12 -13.49
N GLU A 178 26.25 0.24 -12.54
CA GLU A 178 25.91 0.41 -11.13
C GLU A 178 26.43 1.75 -10.57
N ASP A 179 27.69 2.12 -10.82
CA ASP A 179 28.25 3.36 -10.29
C ASP A 179 27.58 4.62 -10.85
N ILE A 180 27.13 4.62 -12.12
CA ILE A 180 26.36 5.73 -12.71
C ILE A 180 24.97 5.82 -12.08
N THR A 181 24.25 4.70 -11.95
CA THR A 181 22.89 4.68 -11.37
C THR A 181 22.90 5.07 -9.89
N LEU A 182 23.86 4.59 -9.11
CA LEU A 182 24.02 5.00 -7.71
C LEU A 182 24.36 6.49 -7.58
N SER A 183 25.21 7.02 -8.46
CA SER A 183 25.53 8.45 -8.50
C SER A 183 24.30 9.30 -8.85
N ALA A 184 23.40 8.81 -9.71
CA ALA A 184 22.15 9.48 -10.03
C ALA A 184 21.17 9.49 -8.84
N VAL A 185 21.04 8.37 -8.11
CA VAL A 185 20.24 8.31 -6.87
C VAL A 185 20.78 9.29 -5.81
N MET A 186 22.10 9.41 -5.67
CA MET A 186 22.74 10.39 -4.77
C MET A 186 22.59 11.86 -5.21
N LEU A 187 21.99 12.13 -6.38
CA LEU A 187 21.72 13.46 -6.92
C LEU A 187 20.22 13.82 -6.95
N GLN A 188 19.32 12.93 -6.52
CA GLN A 188 17.91 13.24 -6.35
C GLN A 188 17.67 14.11 -5.09
N GLU A 189 16.55 14.84 -5.05
CA GLU A 189 16.21 15.72 -3.92
C GLU A 189 15.51 15.00 -2.76
N GLU A 190 15.00 13.78 -3.00
CA GLU A 190 14.32 12.93 -2.02
C GLU A 190 15.29 12.05 -1.21
N ASP A 191 14.87 11.52 -0.05
CA ASP A 191 15.70 10.59 0.72
C ASP A 191 15.72 9.21 0.03
N PRO A 192 16.90 8.62 -0.25
CA PRO A 192 16.97 7.34 -0.95
C PRO A 192 16.32 6.18 -0.17
N GLY A 193 16.17 6.28 1.16
CA GLY A 193 15.40 5.33 1.94
C GLY A 193 13.89 5.47 1.72
N GLU A 194 13.39 6.70 1.61
CA GLU A 194 11.98 7.00 1.34
C GLU A 194 11.61 6.53 -0.08
N ALA A 195 12.42 6.88 -1.08
CA ALA A 195 12.28 6.40 -2.46
C ALA A 195 12.32 4.87 -2.58
N ALA A 196 13.25 4.20 -1.87
CA ALA A 196 13.29 2.74 -1.79
C ALA A 196 11.97 2.18 -1.23
N THR A 197 11.47 2.71 -0.11
CA THR A 197 10.20 2.24 0.48
C THR A 197 9.02 2.44 -0.44
N MET A 198 8.96 3.54 -1.19
CA MET A 198 7.92 3.82 -2.19
C MET A 198 7.95 2.83 -3.36
N SER A 199 9.14 2.49 -3.88
CA SER A 199 9.26 1.53 -5.00
C SER A 199 8.68 0.14 -4.70
N MET A 200 8.68 -0.28 -3.41
CA MET A 200 8.25 -1.62 -3.00
C MET A 200 6.73 -1.81 -2.98
N TYR A 201 5.92 -0.74 -2.97
CA TYR A 201 4.46 -0.86 -2.93
C TYR A 201 3.87 -1.59 -4.15
N PRO A 202 4.20 -1.22 -5.41
CA PRO A 202 3.76 -2.00 -6.57
C PRO A 202 4.39 -3.39 -6.62
N ASP A 203 5.66 -3.57 -6.22
CA ASP A 203 6.32 -4.88 -6.21
C ASP A 203 5.62 -5.88 -5.26
N PHE A 204 5.16 -5.42 -4.10
CA PHE A 204 4.40 -6.24 -3.15
C PHE A 204 3.03 -6.65 -3.69
N LEU A 205 2.28 -5.70 -4.26
CA LEU A 205 0.98 -6.00 -4.89
C LEU A 205 1.15 -6.96 -6.07
N LYS A 206 2.11 -6.67 -6.95
CA LYS A 206 2.42 -7.51 -8.11
C LYS A 206 2.76 -8.93 -7.67
N SER A 207 3.61 -9.09 -6.65
CA SER A 207 3.95 -10.40 -6.11
C SER A 207 2.72 -11.13 -5.58
N PHE A 208 1.81 -10.44 -4.87
CA PHE A 208 0.54 -11.02 -4.41
C PHE A 208 -0.34 -11.50 -5.59
N LEU A 209 -0.43 -10.72 -6.66
CA LEU A 209 -1.24 -11.06 -7.84
C LEU A 209 -0.61 -12.16 -8.72
N GLU A 210 0.72 -12.31 -8.72
CA GLU A 210 1.43 -13.35 -9.47
C GLU A 210 1.36 -14.74 -8.81
N HIS A 211 1.10 -14.83 -7.51
CA HIS A 211 1.07 -16.10 -6.76
C HIS A 211 -0.38 -16.51 -6.40
N PRO A 212 -0.81 -17.76 -6.68
CA PRO A 212 -2.09 -18.27 -6.19
C PRO A 212 -2.07 -18.46 -4.66
N SER A 213 -3.24 -18.49 -4.02
CA SER A 213 -3.36 -18.74 -2.57
C SER A 213 -2.71 -20.04 -2.10
N SER A 214 -2.61 -21.05 -2.96
CA SER A 214 -1.87 -22.30 -2.69
C SER A 214 -0.35 -22.15 -2.59
N ALA A 215 0.22 -21.04 -3.07
CA ALA A 215 1.65 -20.73 -3.08
C ALA A 215 2.05 -19.66 -2.05
N VAL A 216 1.26 -19.50 -0.98
CA VAL A 216 1.40 -18.41 0.01
C VAL A 216 2.79 -18.32 0.68
N PHE A 217 3.54 -19.42 0.74
CA PHE A 217 4.91 -19.41 1.24
C PHE A 217 5.95 -18.95 0.22
N GLU A 218 5.74 -19.23 -1.08
CA GLU A 218 6.58 -18.68 -2.17
C GLU A 218 6.41 -17.16 -2.25
N LEU A 219 5.18 -16.67 -2.00
CA LEU A 219 4.88 -15.24 -1.88
C LEU A 219 5.69 -14.56 -0.75
N ILE A 220 5.81 -15.17 0.43
CA ILE A 220 6.63 -14.60 1.51
C ILE A 220 8.13 -14.64 1.17
N GLU A 221 8.61 -15.72 0.55
CA GLU A 221 10.00 -15.78 0.05
C GLU A 221 10.27 -14.67 -0.98
N GLN A 222 9.29 -14.32 -1.81
CA GLN A 222 9.35 -13.20 -2.75
C GLN A 222 9.29 -11.82 -2.06
N TYR A 223 8.54 -11.66 -0.95
CA TYR A 223 8.60 -10.46 -0.11
C TYR A 223 9.98 -10.31 0.56
N GLU A 224 10.56 -11.38 1.10
CA GLU A 224 11.92 -11.36 1.65
C GLU A 224 12.94 -10.95 0.58
N ALA A 225 12.86 -11.51 -0.64
CA ALA A 225 13.72 -11.15 -1.77
C ALA A 225 13.57 -9.68 -2.20
N THR A 226 12.34 -9.15 -2.19
CA THR A 226 12.04 -7.75 -2.50
C THR A 226 12.67 -6.81 -1.46
N CYS A 227 12.50 -7.10 -0.17
CA CYS A 227 13.16 -6.37 0.91
C CYS A 227 14.69 -6.45 0.79
N ASN A 228 15.26 -7.64 0.61
CA ASN A 228 16.71 -7.86 0.52
C ASN A 228 17.36 -7.08 -0.65
N THR A 229 16.64 -6.97 -1.77
CA THR A 229 17.11 -6.18 -2.94
C THR A 229 17.30 -4.71 -2.57
N GLN A 230 16.31 -4.10 -1.90
CA GLN A 230 16.37 -2.71 -1.46
C GLN A 230 17.36 -2.50 -0.29
N ILE A 231 17.41 -3.44 0.66
CA ILE A 231 18.41 -3.46 1.75
C ILE A 231 19.83 -3.48 1.19
N THR A 232 20.08 -4.28 0.14
CA THR A 232 21.40 -4.36 -0.51
C THR A 232 21.78 -3.04 -1.19
N LEU A 233 20.83 -2.38 -1.87
CA LEU A 233 21.02 -1.05 -2.44
C LEU A 233 21.33 0.00 -1.35
N LEU A 234 20.53 0.06 -0.29
CA LEU A 234 20.73 0.99 0.83
C LEU A 234 22.04 0.71 1.58
N LYS A 235 22.43 -0.56 1.78
CA LYS A 235 23.76 -0.94 2.33
C LYS A 235 24.90 -0.45 1.43
N LYS A 236 24.78 -0.50 0.09
CA LYS A 236 25.77 0.08 -0.84
C LYS A 236 25.86 1.61 -0.69
N ILE A 237 24.73 2.31 -0.53
CA ILE A 237 24.69 3.78 -0.33
C ILE A 237 25.35 4.16 1.00
N VAL A 238 24.87 3.61 2.12
CA VAL A 238 25.33 3.95 3.47
C VAL A 238 26.83 3.67 3.65
N LYS A 239 27.36 2.57 3.08
CA LYS A 239 28.81 2.26 3.10
C LYS A 239 29.68 3.25 2.31
N ARG A 240 29.12 4.02 1.36
CA ARG A 240 29.84 5.02 0.54
C ARG A 240 29.78 6.45 1.10
N VAL A 241 28.91 6.73 2.06
CA VAL A 241 28.75 8.06 2.68
C VAL A 241 29.86 8.30 3.71
N THR A 242 30.50 9.48 3.65
CA THR A 242 31.52 9.87 4.64
C THR A 242 30.90 10.05 6.04
N PRO A 243 31.45 9.42 7.10
CA PRO A 243 30.95 9.59 8.46
C PRO A 243 30.88 11.07 8.88
N GLY A 244 29.68 11.52 9.27
CA GLY A 244 29.42 12.90 9.70
C GLY A 244 28.38 13.67 8.86
N GLN A 245 27.97 13.17 7.69
CA GLN A 245 26.88 13.79 6.92
C GLN A 245 25.50 13.41 7.49
N GLN A 246 24.89 14.32 8.26
CA GLN A 246 23.57 14.10 8.88
C GLN A 246 22.42 13.80 7.89
N LYS A 247 22.58 14.15 6.60
CA LYS A 247 21.57 13.94 5.55
C LYS A 247 21.03 12.50 5.49
N PHE A 248 21.89 11.49 5.67
CA PHE A 248 21.52 10.08 5.50
C PHE A 248 21.16 9.36 6.80
N SER A 249 20.90 10.12 7.88
CA SER A 249 20.46 9.55 9.17
C SER A 249 19.12 8.84 9.05
N LYS A 250 18.14 9.45 8.38
CA LYS A 250 16.87 8.83 7.98
C LYS A 250 17.08 7.55 7.17
N THR A 251 17.89 7.62 6.11
CA THR A 251 18.22 6.47 5.26
C THR A 251 18.76 5.28 6.07
N ALA A 252 19.61 5.53 7.07
CA ALA A 252 20.15 4.49 7.95
C ALA A 252 19.08 3.89 8.88
N SER A 253 18.15 4.70 9.41
CA SER A 253 17.00 4.21 10.18
C SER A 253 16.04 3.38 9.32
N ILE A 254 15.74 3.81 8.10
CA ILE A 254 14.90 3.08 7.15
C ILE A 254 15.57 1.76 6.74
N LEU A 255 16.89 1.75 6.53
CA LEU A 255 17.63 0.51 6.28
C LEU A 255 17.47 -0.51 7.42
N TRP A 256 17.58 -0.08 8.68
CA TRP A 256 17.35 -0.98 9.83
C TRP A 256 15.89 -1.48 9.88
N LEU A 257 14.91 -0.60 9.66
CA LEU A 257 13.49 -0.99 9.65
C LEU A 257 13.15 -1.97 8.52
N LEU A 258 13.72 -1.79 7.31
CA LEU A 258 13.57 -2.76 6.22
C LEU A 258 14.29 -4.08 6.52
N GLN A 259 15.44 -4.06 7.20
CA GLN A 259 16.08 -5.28 7.69
C GLN A 259 15.18 -6.03 8.69
N GLN A 260 14.53 -5.32 9.63
CA GLN A 260 13.57 -5.93 10.54
C GLN A 260 12.34 -6.47 9.80
N GLU A 261 11.84 -5.78 8.77
CA GLU A 261 10.76 -6.29 7.90
C GLU A 261 11.15 -7.61 7.22
N MET A 262 12.32 -7.65 6.60
CA MET A 262 12.88 -8.84 5.90
C MET A 262 12.98 -10.06 6.83
N VAL A 263 13.57 -9.88 8.02
CA VAL A 263 13.72 -11.01 8.96
C VAL A 263 12.38 -11.40 9.60
N THR A 264 11.42 -10.48 9.71
CA THR A 264 10.06 -10.81 10.18
C THR A 264 9.32 -11.67 9.15
N TRP A 265 9.44 -11.38 7.85
CA TRP A 265 8.93 -12.27 6.79
C TRP A 265 9.56 -13.68 6.87
N ARG A 266 10.88 -13.77 7.07
CA ARG A 266 11.59 -15.05 7.27
C ARG A 266 11.05 -15.86 8.46
N LEU A 267 10.78 -15.19 9.59
CA LEU A 267 10.19 -15.79 10.79
C LEU A 267 8.78 -16.33 10.54
N ILE A 268 7.93 -15.53 9.88
CA ILE A 268 6.56 -15.90 9.52
C ILE A 268 6.58 -17.14 8.61
N ALA A 269 7.44 -17.14 7.58
CA ALA A 269 7.59 -18.27 6.66
C ALA A 269 8.04 -19.56 7.38
N ALA A 270 8.94 -19.47 8.35
CA ALA A 270 9.40 -20.63 9.12
C ALA A 270 8.32 -21.19 10.05
N LEU A 271 7.75 -20.34 10.91
CA LEU A 271 6.81 -20.78 11.95
C LEU A 271 5.45 -21.20 11.38
N TYR A 272 4.89 -20.48 10.40
CA TYR A 272 3.59 -20.88 9.85
C TYR A 272 3.69 -22.10 8.92
N ARG A 273 4.85 -22.36 8.29
CA ARG A 273 5.08 -23.60 7.53
C ARG A 273 5.09 -24.82 8.46
N ASP A 274 5.79 -24.72 9.59
CA ASP A 274 5.76 -25.74 10.64
C ASP A 274 4.35 -25.96 11.20
N ARG A 275 3.64 -24.88 11.57
CA ARG A 275 2.28 -24.97 12.16
C ARG A 275 1.29 -25.65 11.22
N ILE A 276 1.32 -25.31 9.93
CA ILE A 276 0.44 -25.92 8.92
C ILE A 276 0.84 -27.38 8.64
N GLN A 277 2.13 -27.68 8.48
CA GLN A 277 2.58 -29.05 8.24
C GLN A 277 2.26 -29.96 9.44
N SER A 278 2.51 -29.50 10.66
CA SER A 278 2.23 -30.23 11.91
C SER A 278 0.77 -30.65 11.99
N ALA A 279 -0.16 -29.74 11.70
CA ALA A 279 -1.60 -29.99 11.74
C ALA A 279 -2.09 -31.01 10.67
N LEU A 280 -1.24 -31.42 9.73
CA LEU A 280 -1.52 -32.48 8.74
C LEU A 280 -0.91 -33.83 9.13
N GLU A 281 0.02 -33.88 10.09
CA GLU A 281 0.81 -35.07 10.44
C GLU A 281 0.36 -35.75 11.76
N GLU A 282 -0.55 -35.14 12.53
CA GLU A 282 -0.97 -35.61 13.86
C GLU A 282 -1.58 -37.03 13.89
N GLU A 283 -2.07 -37.57 12.76
CA GLU A 283 -2.79 -38.87 12.74
C GLU A 283 -1.91 -40.12 12.99
N ASN A 284 -0.57 -40.04 12.94
CA ASN A 284 0.30 -41.25 12.91
C ASN A 284 1.36 -41.40 14.03
N MET A 285 1.58 -40.41 14.90
CA MET A 285 2.76 -40.39 15.79
C MET A 285 2.57 -41.06 17.16
N PHE A 286 2.66 -42.40 17.21
CA PHE A 286 2.63 -43.16 18.49
C PHE A 286 3.72 -44.25 18.66
N GLU A 287 4.86 -44.14 17.96
CA GLU A 287 5.99 -45.04 18.21
C GLU A 287 6.87 -44.61 19.41
N ILE A 288 6.71 -45.30 20.54
CA ILE A 288 7.62 -45.21 21.70
C ILE A 288 9.07 -45.56 21.28
N ALA A 289 10.05 -44.85 21.85
CA ALA A 289 11.48 -45.17 21.63
C ALA A 289 11.84 -46.53 22.27
N ALA A 290 12.67 -47.33 21.59
CA ALA A 290 13.19 -48.57 22.16
C ALA A 290 14.12 -48.26 23.35
N PRO A 291 14.17 -49.09 24.42
CA PRO A 291 14.96 -48.81 25.62
C PRO A 291 16.49 -48.83 25.41
N ASN A 292 16.95 -49.17 24.20
CA ASN A 292 18.35 -49.11 23.78
C ASN A 292 18.61 -48.01 22.72
N ALA A 293 17.67 -47.07 22.52
CA ALA A 293 17.84 -45.97 21.57
C ALA A 293 19.00 -45.04 21.99
N SER A 294 19.72 -44.49 21.01
CA SER A 294 20.79 -43.52 21.27
C SER A 294 20.21 -42.14 21.61
N GLU A 295 20.99 -41.26 22.25
CA GLU A 295 20.54 -39.89 22.57
C GLU A 295 19.94 -39.19 21.35
N LYS A 296 20.65 -39.23 20.20
CA LYS A 296 20.18 -38.64 18.94
C LYS A 296 18.75 -39.07 18.58
N THR A 297 18.48 -40.37 18.53
CA THR A 297 17.16 -40.95 18.18
C THR A 297 16.05 -40.61 19.20
N ILE A 298 16.39 -40.44 20.48
CA ILE A 298 15.44 -39.95 21.50
C ILE A 298 15.04 -38.50 21.16
N VAL A 299 16.03 -37.66 20.83
CA VAL A 299 15.79 -36.26 20.49
C VAL A 299 15.12 -36.11 19.12
N ASP A 300 15.40 -36.97 18.14
CA ASP A 300 14.68 -36.98 16.85
C ASP A 300 13.18 -37.20 17.06
N LYS A 301 12.82 -38.16 17.93
CA LYS A 301 11.43 -38.42 18.30
C LYS A 301 10.81 -37.29 19.14
N LEU A 302 11.58 -36.61 19.99
CA LEU A 302 11.13 -35.40 20.68
C LEU A 302 10.80 -34.29 19.67
N PHE A 303 11.69 -34.02 18.73
CA PHE A 303 11.51 -32.97 17.72
C PHE A 303 10.32 -33.22 16.79
N GLN A 304 9.96 -34.48 16.53
CA GLN A 304 8.74 -34.84 15.81
C GLN A 304 7.49 -34.71 16.70
N ARG A 305 7.55 -35.19 17.95
CA ARG A 305 6.42 -35.24 18.89
C ARG A 305 6.04 -33.88 19.48
N ASP A 306 7.00 -33.01 19.73
CA ASP A 306 6.84 -31.82 20.57
C ASP A 306 6.92 -30.52 19.75
N THR A 307 5.77 -29.86 19.61
CA THR A 307 5.61 -28.61 18.86
C THR A 307 6.32 -27.43 19.51
N LEU A 308 6.45 -27.42 20.85
CA LEU A 308 7.10 -26.36 21.60
C LEU A 308 8.61 -26.40 21.39
N VAL A 309 9.24 -27.57 21.56
CA VAL A 309 10.67 -27.77 21.28
C VAL A 309 10.99 -27.44 19.82
N ARG A 310 10.14 -27.90 18.87
CA ARG A 310 10.33 -27.68 17.44
C ARG A 310 10.25 -26.20 17.06
N GLN A 311 9.21 -25.48 17.48
CA GLN A 311 9.07 -24.05 17.16
C GLN A 311 10.11 -23.19 17.89
N SER A 312 10.49 -23.54 19.12
CA SER A 312 11.60 -22.88 19.81
C SER A 312 12.94 -23.03 19.08
N GLN A 313 13.22 -24.19 18.48
CA GLN A 313 14.41 -24.37 17.64
C GLN A 313 14.31 -23.59 16.32
N LEU A 314 13.14 -23.46 15.71
CA LEU A 314 12.95 -22.61 14.53
C LEU A 314 13.21 -21.12 14.84
N VAL A 315 12.85 -20.64 16.05
CA VAL A 315 13.22 -19.31 16.53
C VAL A 315 14.73 -19.17 16.73
N VAL A 316 15.41 -20.20 17.26
CA VAL A 316 16.87 -20.25 17.37
C VAL A 316 17.54 -20.17 15.99
N ASP A 317 17.10 -20.98 15.02
CA ASP A 317 17.68 -21.03 13.68
C ASP A 317 17.41 -19.74 12.89
N TRP A 318 16.23 -19.12 13.07
CA TRP A 318 15.94 -17.79 12.57
C TRP A 318 16.93 -16.75 13.13
N LEU A 319 17.12 -16.69 14.45
CA LEU A 319 18.04 -15.74 15.09
C LEU A 319 19.52 -16.00 14.74
N GLU A 320 19.91 -17.26 14.57
CA GLU A 320 21.24 -17.64 14.06
C GLU A 320 21.41 -17.21 12.59
N SER A 321 20.34 -17.22 11.77
CA SER A 321 20.37 -16.70 10.39
C SER A 321 20.58 -15.18 10.32
N ILE A 322 20.00 -14.40 11.24
CA ILE A 322 20.21 -12.93 11.29
C ILE A 322 21.68 -12.64 11.59
N ALA A 323 22.25 -13.26 12.62
CA ALA A 323 23.65 -13.08 12.97
C ALA A 323 24.60 -13.53 11.84
N LYS A 324 24.22 -14.54 11.05
CA LYS A 324 24.96 -14.97 9.86
C LYS A 324 24.94 -13.94 8.73
N ASP A 325 23.79 -13.29 8.49
CA ASP A 325 23.65 -12.20 7.51
C ASP A 325 24.45 -10.94 7.92
N GLU A 326 24.69 -10.74 9.21
CA GLU A 326 25.59 -9.70 9.72
C GLU A 326 27.08 -10.07 9.62
N VAL A 327 27.43 -11.35 9.80
CA VAL A 327 28.81 -11.84 9.66
C VAL A 327 29.31 -11.72 8.22
N GLY A 328 28.53 -12.17 7.22
CA GLY A 328 28.88 -12.03 5.79
C GLY A 328 30.35 -12.34 5.44
N ASP A 329 30.97 -11.49 4.62
CA ASP A 329 32.37 -11.62 4.16
C ASP A 329 33.42 -11.33 5.26
N PHE A 330 33.02 -11.08 6.51
CA PHE A 330 33.98 -10.75 7.59
C PHE A 330 34.94 -11.92 7.91
N SER A 331 34.59 -13.13 7.45
CA SER A 331 35.47 -14.28 7.20
C SER A 331 36.88 -13.89 6.76
N ASP A 332 36.99 -13.03 5.74
CA ASP A 332 38.23 -12.84 4.99
C ASP A 332 39.22 -11.95 5.75
N ASN A 333 38.71 -11.12 6.68
CA ASN A 333 39.54 -10.36 7.61
C ASN A 333 40.24 -11.25 8.65
N ILE A 334 39.80 -12.49 8.84
CA ILE A 334 40.36 -13.41 9.85
C ILE A 334 41.75 -13.93 9.43
N GLU A 335 42.03 -14.03 8.13
CA GLU A 335 43.33 -14.50 7.63
C GLU A 335 44.50 -13.61 8.08
N TYR A 336 44.27 -12.31 8.29
CA TYR A 336 45.28 -11.37 8.80
C TYR A 336 45.73 -11.63 10.26
N TYR A 337 45.01 -12.47 11.01
CA TYR A 337 45.27 -12.74 12.42
C TYR A 337 45.58 -14.22 12.73
N ALA A 338 45.49 -15.11 11.73
CA ALA A 338 45.73 -16.54 11.88
C ALA A 338 47.24 -16.89 11.99
N LYS A 339 47.84 -16.59 13.15
CA LYS A 339 49.20 -17.04 13.50
C LYS A 339 49.28 -18.57 13.47
N SER A 340 50.39 -19.10 12.96
CA SER A 340 50.63 -20.55 12.81
C SER A 340 51.00 -21.28 14.10
N VAL A 341 51.19 -20.55 15.21
CA VAL A 341 51.58 -21.09 16.51
C VAL A 341 50.79 -20.40 17.62
N TYR A 342 50.18 -21.19 18.50
CA TYR A 342 49.47 -20.69 19.69
C TYR A 342 50.46 -20.10 20.71
N TRP A 343 50.12 -18.94 21.28
CA TRP A 343 50.95 -18.18 22.24
C TRP A 343 52.41 -17.95 21.79
N GLU A 344 52.58 -17.49 20.54
CA GLU A 344 53.90 -17.27 19.92
C GLU A 344 54.80 -16.29 20.73
N ASN A 345 54.25 -15.19 21.26
CA ASN A 345 55.04 -14.19 21.99
C ASN A 345 55.50 -14.73 23.36
N THR A 346 54.62 -15.46 24.04
CA THR A 346 54.90 -16.13 25.32
C THR A 346 55.96 -17.22 25.13
N LEU A 347 55.81 -18.06 24.09
CA LEU A 347 56.81 -19.07 23.69
C LEU A 347 58.17 -18.43 23.34
N HIS A 348 58.18 -17.31 22.61
CA HIS A 348 59.40 -16.56 22.31
C HIS A 348 60.08 -16.04 23.59
N THR A 349 59.31 -15.38 24.46
CA THR A 349 59.81 -14.84 25.74
C THR A 349 60.35 -15.93 26.66
N LEU A 350 59.72 -17.11 26.71
CA LEU A 350 60.21 -18.27 27.46
C LEU A 350 61.51 -18.83 26.88
N LYS A 351 61.60 -19.01 25.57
CA LYS A 351 62.84 -19.42 24.89
C LYS A 351 63.98 -18.42 25.11
N GLN A 352 63.68 -17.13 25.09
CA GLN A 352 64.66 -16.07 25.32
C GLN A 352 65.17 -16.08 26.77
N ARG A 353 64.28 -16.26 27.76
CA ARG A 353 64.66 -16.47 29.18
C ARG A 353 65.51 -17.71 29.40
N SER A 354 65.22 -18.80 28.68
CA SER A 354 66.02 -20.04 28.73
C SER A 354 67.44 -19.88 28.15
N MET A 355 67.70 -18.86 27.33
CA MET A 355 69.03 -18.59 26.74
C MET A 355 69.76 -17.42 27.41
N LEU A 356 69.06 -16.50 28.07
CA LEU A 356 69.64 -15.31 28.69
C LEU A 356 69.09 -15.11 30.11
N SER A 357 69.97 -15.27 31.11
CA SER A 357 69.71 -15.00 32.53
C SER A 357 69.65 -13.48 32.82
N LEU A 358 68.73 -12.77 32.17
CA LEU A 358 68.52 -11.33 32.34
C LEU A 358 67.41 -11.08 33.37
N GLY A 359 67.73 -10.29 34.40
CA GLY A 359 66.83 -10.05 35.53
C GLY A 359 65.66 -9.11 35.23
N SER A 360 64.61 -9.19 36.05
CA SER A 360 63.46 -8.27 36.10
C SER A 360 62.61 -8.18 34.82
N SER A 361 62.06 -9.31 34.38
CA SER A 361 60.93 -9.36 33.45
C SER A 361 59.72 -10.00 34.15
N ARG A 362 58.50 -9.53 33.85
CA ARG A 362 57.23 -9.97 34.48
C ARG A 362 57.10 -11.50 34.50
N PRO A 363 56.79 -12.16 35.63
CA PRO A 363 56.58 -13.61 35.63
C PRO A 363 55.42 -13.93 34.68
N LEU A 364 55.66 -14.87 33.76
CA LEU A 364 54.69 -15.40 32.80
C LEU A 364 54.56 -16.90 33.06
N VAL A 365 53.52 -17.54 32.52
CA VAL A 365 53.37 -19.01 32.56
C VAL A 365 54.64 -19.73 32.12
N SER A 366 55.00 -20.83 32.77
CA SER A 366 56.16 -21.66 32.42
C SER A 366 55.84 -22.81 31.45
N GLU A 367 54.55 -23.04 31.18
CA GLU A 367 54.01 -24.14 30.37
C GLU A 367 53.01 -23.56 29.35
N LEU A 368 52.69 -24.30 28.29
CA LEU A 368 51.93 -23.80 27.12
C LEU A 368 50.67 -24.64 26.79
N ASP A 369 50.27 -25.50 27.73
CA ASP A 369 48.94 -26.08 27.76
C ASP A 369 47.88 -25.02 28.16
N PRO A 370 46.61 -25.17 27.74
CA PRO A 370 45.62 -24.10 27.83
C PRO A 370 45.21 -23.73 29.27
N ASP A 371 45.33 -24.63 30.25
CA ASP A 371 45.03 -24.34 31.65
C ASP A 371 46.22 -23.80 32.46
N ALA A 372 47.44 -23.75 31.90
CA ALA A 372 48.62 -23.18 32.55
C ALA A 372 48.40 -21.78 33.18
N PRO A 373 47.72 -20.80 32.53
CA PRO A 373 47.47 -19.49 33.13
C PRO A 373 46.63 -19.56 34.43
N ILE A 374 45.71 -20.52 34.50
CA ILE A 374 44.76 -20.70 35.60
C ILE A 374 45.40 -21.56 36.70
N ARG A 375 46.04 -22.68 36.32
CA ARG A 375 46.77 -23.59 37.20
C ARG A 375 47.94 -22.92 37.91
N GLN A 376 48.73 -22.14 37.17
CA GLN A 376 49.89 -21.42 37.72
C GLN A 376 49.55 -20.04 38.29
N LYS A 377 48.37 -19.48 37.96
CA LYS A 377 47.94 -18.11 38.28
C LYS A 377 48.92 -17.05 37.79
N LEU A 378 49.53 -17.30 36.62
CA LEU A 378 50.48 -16.43 35.95
C LEU A 378 49.90 -15.95 34.60
N PRO A 379 50.22 -14.71 34.18
CA PRO A 379 49.72 -14.17 32.92
C PRO A 379 50.48 -14.73 31.71
N LEU A 380 49.83 -14.63 30.56
CA LEU A 380 50.45 -14.70 29.22
C LEU A 380 51.20 -13.40 28.91
N ASP A 381 51.93 -13.39 27.79
CA ASP A 381 52.31 -12.14 27.13
C ASP A 381 51.06 -11.30 26.79
N ASP A 382 51.16 -9.98 26.89
CA ASP A 382 49.99 -9.11 26.70
C ASP A 382 49.46 -9.14 25.24
N LEU A 383 50.33 -9.36 24.25
CA LEU A 383 49.90 -9.50 22.85
C LEU A 383 49.13 -10.80 22.62
N ASP A 384 49.62 -11.92 23.16
CA ASP A 384 48.94 -13.21 23.07
C ASP A 384 47.59 -13.21 23.81
N ARG A 385 47.52 -12.47 24.93
CA ARG A 385 46.29 -12.26 25.69
C ARG A 385 45.27 -11.43 24.91
N GLU A 386 45.68 -10.36 24.25
CA GLU A 386 44.76 -9.60 23.38
C GLU A 386 44.28 -10.44 22.18
N ASP A 387 45.16 -11.23 21.57
CA ASP A 387 44.81 -12.06 20.41
C ASP A 387 43.86 -13.19 20.77
N ASP A 388 44.02 -13.87 21.92
CA ASP A 388 43.04 -14.88 22.35
C ASP A 388 41.69 -14.25 22.74
N ILE A 389 41.67 -13.03 23.30
CA ILE A 389 40.41 -12.29 23.55
C ILE A 389 39.69 -11.93 22.24
N ARG A 390 40.43 -11.52 21.21
CA ARG A 390 39.88 -11.27 19.86
C ARG A 390 39.31 -12.56 19.27
N LEU A 391 40.10 -13.63 19.28
CA LEU A 391 39.71 -14.94 18.75
C LEU A 391 38.47 -15.49 19.47
N LEU A 392 38.42 -15.43 20.80
CA LEU A 392 37.26 -15.84 21.60
C LEU A 392 36.00 -15.04 21.26
N LYS A 393 36.11 -13.73 21.02
CA LYS A 393 34.96 -12.95 20.54
C LYS A 393 34.48 -13.46 19.17
N TYR A 394 35.39 -13.69 18.21
CA TYR A 394 35.01 -14.21 16.89
C TYR A 394 34.41 -15.62 16.94
N LEU A 395 34.95 -16.51 17.79
CA LEU A 395 34.40 -17.84 18.01
C LEU A 395 32.99 -17.78 18.59
N PHE A 396 32.74 -16.87 19.55
CA PHE A 396 31.39 -16.62 20.06
C PHE A 396 30.45 -16.11 18.96
N THR A 397 30.88 -15.13 18.15
CA THR A 397 30.07 -14.63 17.02
C THR A 397 29.75 -15.71 15.99
N LEU A 398 30.69 -16.60 15.66
CA LEU A 398 30.44 -17.73 14.75
C LEU A 398 29.44 -18.73 15.34
N ILE A 399 29.52 -19.03 16.64
CA ILE A 399 28.57 -19.91 17.34
C ILE A 399 27.18 -19.28 17.44
N ARG A 400 27.11 -17.96 17.70
CA ARG A 400 25.90 -17.13 17.70
C ARG A 400 25.23 -17.03 16.31
N ALA A 401 25.98 -17.27 15.24
CA ALA A 401 25.51 -17.38 13.85
C ALA A 401 25.27 -18.84 13.39
N GLY A 402 25.31 -19.82 14.31
CA GLY A 402 25.16 -21.24 14.01
C GLY A 402 26.33 -21.90 13.26
N MET A 403 27.39 -21.14 12.96
CA MET A 403 28.55 -21.56 12.17
C MET A 403 29.57 -22.33 13.02
N THR A 404 29.13 -23.33 13.79
CA THR A 404 29.96 -24.13 14.71
C THR A 404 31.15 -24.79 14.00
N ASP A 405 30.93 -25.23 12.77
CA ASP A 405 31.96 -25.83 11.91
C ASP A 405 33.07 -24.83 11.54
N GLU A 406 32.72 -23.58 11.22
CA GLU A 406 33.73 -22.55 10.95
C GLU A 406 34.45 -22.12 12.23
N ALA A 407 33.76 -22.12 13.38
CA ALA A 407 34.43 -21.93 14.68
C ALA A 407 35.47 -23.05 14.94
N GLN A 408 35.13 -24.32 14.66
CA GLN A 408 36.08 -25.44 14.75
C GLN A 408 37.22 -25.34 13.72
N ARG A 409 36.94 -24.98 12.46
CA ARG A 409 37.95 -24.74 11.42
C ARG A 409 38.87 -23.59 11.78
N LEU A 410 38.35 -22.53 12.42
CA LEU A 410 39.12 -21.40 12.92
C LEU A 410 40.02 -21.82 14.10
N CYS A 411 39.49 -22.50 15.11
CA CYS A 411 40.29 -23.09 16.19
C CYS A 411 41.42 -23.98 15.65
N LYS A 412 41.13 -24.84 14.67
CA LYS A 412 42.13 -25.70 14.00
C LYS A 412 43.18 -24.86 13.23
N ARG A 413 42.79 -23.77 12.54
CA ARG A 413 43.71 -22.82 11.87
C ARG A 413 44.62 -22.05 12.85
N CYS A 414 44.10 -21.59 13.99
CA CYS A 414 44.84 -20.85 15.01
C CYS A 414 45.70 -21.71 15.96
N GLY A 415 45.94 -22.98 15.62
CA GLY A 415 46.72 -23.92 16.45
C GLY A 415 45.99 -24.45 17.70
N GLN A 416 44.71 -24.11 17.87
CA GLN A 416 43.88 -24.50 19.02
C GLN A 416 43.03 -25.74 18.71
N ALA A 417 43.68 -26.81 18.22
CA ALA A 417 42.98 -28.07 17.92
C ALA A 417 42.28 -28.67 19.16
N TRP A 418 42.79 -28.39 20.36
CA TRP A 418 42.16 -28.74 21.64
C TRP A 418 40.81 -28.02 21.84
N ARG A 419 40.71 -26.72 21.52
CA ARG A 419 39.48 -25.93 21.63
C ARG A 419 38.47 -26.36 20.56
N ALA A 420 38.94 -26.76 19.38
CA ALA A 420 38.07 -27.39 18.38
C ALA A 420 37.47 -28.72 18.86
N ALA A 421 38.24 -29.56 19.56
CA ALA A 421 37.74 -30.80 20.14
C ALA A 421 36.74 -30.56 21.29
N THR A 422 36.94 -29.54 22.14
CA THR A 422 35.94 -29.19 23.16
C THR A 422 34.63 -28.71 22.51
N LEU A 423 34.68 -28.03 21.36
CA LEU A 423 33.52 -27.64 20.54
C LEU A 423 32.84 -28.80 19.78
N GLU A 424 33.34 -30.03 19.85
CA GLU A 424 32.68 -31.23 19.30
C GLU A 424 31.88 -32.00 20.38
N GLY A 425 32.18 -31.80 21.67
CA GLY A 425 31.68 -32.62 22.78
C GLY A 425 30.19 -32.45 23.16
N TRP A 426 29.49 -31.46 22.58
CA TRP A 426 28.04 -31.26 22.74
C TRP A 426 27.21 -32.19 21.85
N LYS A 427 27.81 -32.78 20.81
CA LYS A 427 27.10 -33.63 19.83
C LYS A 427 26.51 -34.87 20.52
N LEU A 428 25.21 -35.07 20.32
CA LEU A 428 24.44 -36.19 20.87
C LEU A 428 25.00 -37.53 20.39
N TYR A 429 25.06 -38.51 21.30
CA TYR A 429 25.58 -39.83 20.96
C TYR A 429 24.68 -40.60 19.99
N HIS A 430 25.29 -41.21 18.97
CA HIS A 430 24.63 -42.10 18.03
C HIS A 430 25.55 -43.22 17.52
N ASP A 431 25.00 -44.43 17.45
CA ASP A 431 25.62 -45.58 16.80
C ASP A 431 24.58 -46.27 15.92
N ALA A 432 24.62 -45.96 14.63
CA ALA A 432 23.71 -46.53 13.62
C ALA A 432 23.83 -48.06 13.50
N ASN A 433 24.95 -48.64 13.96
CA ASN A 433 25.21 -50.08 13.87
C ASN A 433 24.38 -50.90 14.89
N ILE A 434 23.86 -50.26 15.95
CA ILE A 434 23.03 -50.91 16.99
C ILE A 434 21.80 -51.62 16.39
N ASN A 435 21.22 -51.05 15.34
CA ASN A 435 20.02 -51.58 14.67
C ASN A 435 20.32 -52.57 13.52
N GLY A 436 21.60 -52.95 13.32
CA GLY A 436 21.97 -54.04 12.40
C GLY A 436 21.94 -53.69 10.90
N GLY A 437 22.39 -52.49 10.53
CA GLY A 437 22.52 -52.07 9.13
C GLY A 437 23.48 -52.94 8.30
N THR A 438 23.28 -52.97 6.97
CA THR A 438 24.11 -53.75 6.04
C THR A 438 25.52 -53.20 5.78
N GLU A 439 25.76 -51.93 6.11
CA GLU A 439 27.07 -51.28 6.01
C GLU A 439 27.46 -50.67 7.35
N LEU A 440 28.73 -50.80 7.74
CA LEU A 440 29.23 -50.23 8.99
C LEU A 440 29.41 -48.72 8.85
N GLN A 441 28.69 -47.96 9.68
CA GLN A 441 28.76 -46.51 9.72
C GLN A 441 29.60 -46.03 10.93
N ALA A 442 30.12 -44.80 10.85
CA ALA A 442 30.88 -44.21 11.95
C ALA A 442 29.97 -43.90 13.14
N VAL A 443 30.48 -44.12 14.35
CA VAL A 443 29.82 -43.71 15.60
C VAL A 443 29.98 -42.22 15.78
N GLU A 444 28.90 -41.51 16.08
CA GLU A 444 28.85 -40.05 16.22
C GLU A 444 28.65 -39.60 17.67
N GLY A 445 29.10 -38.38 17.95
CA GLY A 445 28.84 -37.67 19.20
C GLY A 445 29.59 -38.23 20.41
N ASN A 446 29.11 -37.85 21.60
CA ASN A 446 29.82 -38.06 22.86
C ASN A 446 28.99 -38.95 23.82
N PRO A 447 29.34 -40.22 24.05
CA PRO A 447 28.61 -41.09 24.99
C PRO A 447 28.73 -40.63 26.46
N TYR A 448 29.59 -39.66 26.76
CA TYR A 448 29.72 -39.03 28.08
C TYR A 448 29.35 -37.53 28.04
N ARG A 449 28.38 -37.14 27.17
CA ARG A 449 27.91 -35.76 27.00
C ARG A 449 27.54 -35.08 28.31
N CYS A 450 26.92 -35.80 29.25
CA CYS A 450 26.56 -35.27 30.59
C CYS A 450 27.80 -34.85 31.42
N VAL A 451 28.90 -35.60 31.36
CA VAL A 451 30.16 -35.27 32.04
C VAL A 451 30.81 -34.05 31.39
N TRP A 452 30.86 -34.03 30.05
CA TRP A 452 31.36 -32.89 29.28
C TRP A 452 30.55 -31.61 29.58
N LYS A 453 29.22 -31.70 29.59
CA LYS A 453 28.28 -30.60 29.89
C LYS A 453 28.49 -30.06 31.32
N THR A 454 28.71 -30.95 32.29
CA THR A 454 29.05 -30.59 33.68
C THR A 454 30.40 -29.88 33.79
N CYS A 455 31.41 -30.30 33.02
CA CYS A 455 32.70 -29.61 32.96
C CYS A 455 32.58 -28.22 32.31
N CYS A 456 31.88 -28.10 31.18
CA CYS A 456 31.62 -26.82 30.51
C CYS A 456 30.80 -25.86 31.38
N TRP A 457 29.84 -26.36 32.16
CA TRP A 457 29.09 -25.55 33.13
C TRP A 457 30.01 -24.92 34.18
N ARG A 458 30.86 -25.73 34.82
CA ARG A 458 31.85 -25.25 35.82
C ARG A 458 32.86 -24.26 35.21
N MET A 459 33.26 -24.50 33.95
CA MET A 459 34.16 -23.61 33.20
C MET A 459 33.51 -22.27 32.83
N ALA A 460 32.18 -22.23 32.65
CA ALA A 460 31.43 -21.00 32.42
C ALA A 460 31.24 -20.17 33.70
N GLU A 461 31.20 -20.82 34.87
CA GLU A 461 31.05 -20.16 36.17
C GLU A 461 32.38 -19.64 36.75
N ASP A 462 33.52 -20.21 36.38
CA ASP A 462 34.85 -19.76 36.83
C ASP A 462 35.25 -18.41 36.23
N GLU A 463 35.31 -17.39 37.08
CA GLU A 463 35.68 -16.02 36.71
C GLU A 463 37.14 -15.84 36.26
N GLN A 464 37.99 -16.87 36.41
CA GLN A 464 39.35 -16.84 35.85
C GLN A 464 39.35 -16.93 34.30
N PHE A 465 38.28 -17.40 33.66
CA PHE A 465 38.13 -17.44 32.20
C PHE A 465 37.57 -16.13 31.62
N ASN A 466 37.85 -15.89 30.32
CA ASN A 466 37.33 -14.71 29.62
C ASN A 466 35.80 -14.76 29.45
N LYS A 467 35.12 -13.59 29.46
CA LYS A 467 33.66 -13.51 29.29
C LYS A 467 33.13 -14.22 28.03
N TYR A 468 33.86 -14.17 26.91
CA TYR A 468 33.45 -14.85 25.69
C TYR A 468 33.72 -16.36 25.73
N GLU A 469 34.78 -16.82 26.40
CA GLU A 469 35.03 -18.24 26.60
C GLU A 469 33.98 -18.88 27.52
N ARG A 470 33.65 -18.18 28.62
CA ARG A 470 32.55 -18.55 29.52
C ARG A 470 31.23 -18.61 28.76
N ALA A 471 30.93 -17.61 27.92
CA ALA A 471 29.72 -17.60 27.11
C ALA A 471 29.67 -18.71 26.04
N ILE A 472 30.79 -19.07 25.41
CA ILE A 472 30.88 -20.20 24.47
C ILE A 472 30.47 -21.50 25.18
N TYR A 473 31.07 -21.81 26.32
CA TYR A 473 30.74 -23.03 27.06
C TYR A 473 29.36 -22.96 27.72
N ALA A 474 28.89 -21.77 28.11
CA ALA A 474 27.51 -21.55 28.58
C ALA A 474 26.48 -21.86 27.49
N THR A 475 26.70 -21.36 26.25
CA THR A 475 25.83 -21.62 25.09
C THR A 475 25.66 -23.11 24.83
N LEU A 476 26.75 -23.86 24.93
CA LEU A 476 26.77 -25.29 24.62
C LEU A 476 26.44 -26.19 25.84
N SER A 477 26.17 -25.62 27.01
CA SER A 477 25.83 -26.37 28.24
C SER A 477 24.53 -25.95 28.92
N GLY A 478 23.84 -24.92 28.44
CA GLY A 478 22.56 -24.46 28.98
C GLY A 478 22.66 -23.38 30.07
N ASN A 479 23.83 -22.77 30.30
CA ASN A 479 24.01 -21.84 31.42
C ASN A 479 23.62 -20.39 31.05
N LEU A 480 22.32 -20.10 31.02
CA LEU A 480 21.77 -18.76 30.70
C LEU A 480 22.43 -17.62 31.51
N LYS A 481 22.65 -17.83 32.81
CA LYS A 481 23.23 -16.84 33.74
C LYS A 481 24.63 -16.37 33.29
N GLN A 482 25.41 -17.23 32.65
CA GLN A 482 26.77 -16.94 32.15
C GLN A 482 26.80 -16.54 30.67
N LEU A 483 25.69 -16.73 29.95
CA LEU A 483 25.53 -16.33 28.54
C LEU A 483 25.05 -14.87 28.41
N LEU A 484 24.04 -14.47 29.20
CA LEU A 484 23.46 -13.12 29.16
C LEU A 484 24.45 -11.94 29.27
N PRO A 485 25.61 -12.03 29.96
CA PRO A 485 26.61 -10.95 30.02
C PRO A 485 27.37 -10.63 28.72
N VAL A 486 27.18 -11.39 27.64
CA VAL A 486 27.72 -11.06 26.30
C VAL A 486 26.66 -10.77 25.24
N CYS A 487 25.38 -11.05 25.51
CA CYS A 487 24.26 -10.70 24.63
C CYS A 487 23.96 -9.20 24.75
N GLU A 488 24.13 -8.43 23.67
CA GLU A 488 24.07 -6.96 23.72
C GLU A 488 22.82 -6.36 23.02
N SER A 489 22.09 -7.12 22.20
CA SER A 489 20.79 -6.71 21.60
C SER A 489 19.60 -7.52 22.11
N TRP A 490 18.40 -7.14 21.66
CA TRP A 490 17.18 -7.93 21.77
C TRP A 490 17.34 -9.31 21.11
N GLU A 491 17.80 -9.40 19.86
CA GLU A 491 17.98 -10.66 19.13
C GLU A 491 18.95 -11.61 19.86
N ASP A 492 20.06 -11.09 20.38
CA ASP A 492 21.00 -11.87 21.19
C ASP A 492 20.39 -12.39 22.49
N THR A 493 19.50 -11.61 23.09
CA THR A 493 18.85 -11.95 24.36
C THR A 493 17.77 -13.00 24.12
N VAL A 494 16.86 -12.79 23.15
CA VAL A 494 15.88 -13.82 22.73
C VAL A 494 16.60 -15.13 22.37
N TRP A 495 17.67 -15.06 21.57
CA TRP A 495 18.44 -16.25 21.20
C TRP A 495 19.01 -16.97 22.42
N ALA A 496 19.55 -16.26 23.41
CA ALA A 496 20.08 -16.89 24.61
C ALA A 496 19.02 -17.64 25.42
N HIS A 497 17.84 -17.05 25.64
CA HIS A 497 16.75 -17.73 26.36
C HIS A 497 16.22 -18.92 25.56
N PHE A 498 15.89 -18.75 24.27
CA PHE A 498 15.40 -19.84 23.41
C PHE A 498 16.42 -20.97 23.23
N LYS A 499 17.73 -20.67 23.11
CA LYS A 499 18.79 -21.69 22.99
C LYS A 499 18.90 -22.54 24.24
N VAL A 500 18.82 -21.92 25.43
CA VAL A 500 18.86 -22.62 26.71
C VAL A 500 17.56 -23.40 26.96
N MET A 501 16.41 -22.85 26.57
CA MET A 501 15.12 -23.54 26.63
C MET A 501 15.14 -24.85 25.84
N VAL A 502 15.60 -24.83 24.58
CA VAL A 502 15.72 -26.05 23.75
C VAL A 502 16.69 -27.05 24.37
N ASP A 503 17.90 -26.62 24.78
CA ASP A 503 18.89 -27.52 25.40
C ASP A 503 18.41 -28.10 26.75
N SER A 504 17.61 -27.35 27.52
CA SER A 504 17.00 -27.78 28.79
C SER A 504 15.90 -28.84 28.56
N LEU A 505 14.97 -28.59 27.63
CA LEU A 505 13.90 -29.54 27.28
C LEU A 505 14.46 -30.84 26.67
N VAL A 506 15.49 -30.73 25.82
CA VAL A 506 16.23 -31.87 25.26
C VAL A 506 16.92 -32.68 26.37
N GLU A 507 17.56 -32.01 27.33
CA GLU A 507 18.21 -32.68 28.46
C GLU A 507 17.19 -33.38 29.38
N GLN A 508 15.99 -32.82 29.56
CA GLN A 508 14.88 -33.43 30.32
C GLN A 508 14.39 -34.74 29.67
N GLU A 509 14.09 -34.76 28.37
CA GLU A 509 13.61 -35.98 27.67
C GLU A 509 14.68 -37.09 27.66
N ILE A 510 15.95 -36.75 27.44
CA ILE A 510 17.06 -37.71 27.51
C ILE A 510 17.14 -38.36 28.91
N ARG A 511 16.99 -37.57 29.97
CA ARG A 511 16.99 -38.07 31.36
C ARG A 511 15.76 -38.89 31.71
N ALA A 512 14.58 -38.53 31.19
CA ALA A 512 13.37 -39.33 31.34
C ALA A 512 13.48 -40.69 30.61
N SER A 513 14.22 -40.75 29.51
CA SER A 513 14.38 -41.95 28.68
C SER A 513 15.51 -42.89 29.13
N ILE A 514 16.61 -42.37 29.69
CA ILE A 514 17.80 -43.17 30.04
C ILE A 514 17.79 -43.57 31.52
N ILE A 515 17.44 -44.84 31.76
CA ILE A 515 17.26 -45.46 33.09
C ILE A 515 18.53 -45.44 33.98
N SER A 516 19.72 -45.29 33.40
CA SER A 516 21.02 -45.40 34.10
C SER A 516 21.78 -44.07 34.20
N PHE A 517 21.16 -43.04 34.78
CA PHE A 517 21.87 -41.80 35.12
C PHE A 517 22.74 -41.97 36.37
N ASN A 518 23.88 -41.25 36.43
CA ASN A 518 24.85 -41.38 37.52
C ASN A 518 24.93 -40.08 38.34
N GLU A 519 24.36 -40.10 39.55
CA GLU A 519 24.13 -38.95 40.45
C GLU A 519 25.38 -38.11 40.75
N ALA A 520 26.58 -38.66 40.57
CA ALA A 520 27.85 -37.96 40.81
C ALA A 520 28.12 -36.72 39.90
N ASN A 521 27.31 -36.51 38.85
CA ASN A 521 27.47 -35.41 37.89
C ASN A 521 26.16 -34.62 37.68
N GLU A 522 25.56 -34.11 38.77
CA GLU A 522 24.40 -33.21 38.69
C GLU A 522 24.76 -31.84 38.08
N LEU A 523 23.93 -31.38 37.14
CA LEU A 523 23.80 -29.98 36.74
C LEU A 523 22.86 -29.26 37.73
N PRO A 524 22.86 -27.91 37.82
CA PRO A 524 21.99 -27.21 38.77
C PRO A 524 20.50 -27.49 38.56
N ARG A 525 19.77 -27.62 39.67
CA ARG A 525 18.35 -28.01 39.66
C ARG A 525 17.47 -26.97 38.99
N GLU A 526 17.81 -25.68 39.12
CA GLU A 526 17.05 -24.61 38.46
C GLU A 526 17.08 -24.69 36.92
N TYR A 527 18.04 -25.43 36.34
CA TYR A 527 18.12 -25.69 34.90
C TYR A 527 17.44 -27.01 34.50
N LEU A 528 17.42 -28.00 35.40
CA LEU A 528 16.81 -29.31 35.16
C LEU A 528 15.30 -29.31 35.42
N GLU A 529 14.84 -28.57 36.44
CA GLU A 529 13.44 -28.44 36.86
C GLU A 529 12.78 -27.17 36.27
N ALA A 530 13.40 -26.58 35.23
CA ALA A 530 12.92 -25.38 34.56
C ALA A 530 11.61 -25.64 33.78
N ASN A 531 10.54 -24.95 34.19
CA ASN A 531 9.24 -24.99 33.53
C ASN A 531 9.13 -23.90 32.46
N TRP A 532 9.67 -24.17 31.27
CA TRP A 532 9.70 -23.22 30.16
C TRP A 532 8.33 -23.00 29.51
N THR A 533 8.00 -21.74 29.26
CA THR A 533 6.88 -21.30 28.41
C THR A 533 7.35 -20.19 27.49
N LEU A 534 6.74 -20.03 26.31
CA LEU A 534 7.11 -18.96 25.38
C LEU A 534 6.92 -17.58 26.02
N ASP A 535 5.83 -17.39 26.77
CA ASP A 535 5.52 -16.17 27.51
C ASP A 535 6.61 -15.82 28.54
N SER A 536 7.06 -16.79 29.34
CA SER A 536 8.07 -16.56 30.37
C SER A 536 9.38 -15.98 29.82
N VAL A 537 9.77 -16.32 28.58
CA VAL A 537 10.93 -15.73 27.92
C VAL A 537 10.72 -14.22 27.69
N PHE A 538 9.55 -13.82 27.21
CA PHE A 538 9.25 -12.41 26.97
C PHE A 538 8.96 -11.62 28.26
N GLU A 539 8.46 -12.27 29.31
CA GLU A 539 8.40 -11.69 30.66
C GLU A 539 9.81 -11.42 31.22
N GLU A 540 10.74 -12.37 31.10
CA GLU A 540 12.14 -12.16 31.51
C GLU A 540 12.83 -11.04 30.70
N LEU A 541 12.54 -10.92 29.40
CA LEU A 541 13.03 -9.78 28.60
C LEU A 541 12.43 -8.44 29.06
N GLN A 542 11.15 -8.38 29.45
CA GLN A 542 10.54 -7.17 30.01
C GLN A 542 11.10 -6.82 31.40
N ALA A 543 11.61 -7.80 32.14
CA ALA A 543 12.23 -7.63 33.47
C ALA A 543 13.73 -7.28 33.43
N THR A 544 14.36 -7.18 32.25
CA THR A 544 15.80 -6.94 32.12
C THR A 544 16.23 -5.53 32.56
N ASP A 545 17.47 -5.38 33.04
CA ASP A 545 18.08 -4.07 33.37
C ASP A 545 18.73 -3.38 32.16
N LYS A 546 18.90 -4.11 31.05
CA LYS A 546 19.51 -3.65 29.80
C LYS A 546 18.60 -2.66 29.06
N LYS A 547 18.82 -1.36 29.27
CA LYS A 547 18.10 -0.27 28.57
C LYS A 547 17.92 -0.48 27.06
N ARG A 548 18.97 -0.89 26.35
CA ARG A 548 18.91 -1.15 24.90
C ARG A 548 17.86 -2.20 24.55
N VAL A 549 17.80 -3.30 25.30
CA VAL A 549 16.81 -4.37 25.08
C VAL A 549 15.40 -3.88 25.44
N LEU A 550 15.24 -3.06 26.48
CA LEU A 550 13.95 -2.44 26.83
C LEU A 550 13.47 -1.38 25.82
N GLU A 551 14.39 -0.77 25.07
CA GLU A 551 14.13 0.17 23.99
C GLU A 551 13.76 -0.62 22.71
N GLU A 552 14.57 -1.60 22.31
CA GLU A 552 14.31 -2.49 21.16
C GLU A 552 13.01 -3.30 21.33
N ASN A 553 12.68 -3.77 22.54
CA ASN A 553 11.43 -4.49 22.83
C ASN A 553 10.15 -3.60 22.72
N ARG A 554 10.27 -2.33 22.33
CA ARG A 554 9.14 -1.42 22.03
C ARG A 554 9.02 -1.08 20.55
N GLU A 555 9.95 -1.55 19.72
CA GLU A 555 9.88 -1.34 18.28
C GLU A 555 8.83 -2.26 17.65
N HIS A 556 8.01 -1.69 16.78
CA HIS A 556 6.83 -2.33 16.18
C HIS A 556 7.13 -3.73 15.60
N TYR A 557 8.27 -3.90 14.92
CA TYR A 557 8.67 -5.20 14.37
C TYR A 557 9.03 -6.24 15.45
N HIS A 558 9.68 -5.86 16.55
CA HIS A 558 9.97 -6.79 17.64
C HIS A 558 8.69 -7.17 18.42
N ILE A 559 7.71 -6.27 18.50
CA ILE A 559 6.37 -6.59 19.01
C ILE A 559 5.66 -7.60 18.09
N ILE A 560 5.64 -7.35 16.77
CA ILE A 560 5.11 -8.30 15.77
C ILE A 560 5.80 -9.67 15.89
N GLN A 561 7.14 -9.70 15.96
CA GLN A 561 7.93 -10.93 16.09
C GLN A 561 7.56 -11.69 17.36
N LYS A 562 7.40 -11.00 18.52
CA LYS A 562 6.91 -11.62 19.77
C LYS A 562 5.56 -12.32 19.54
N PHE A 563 4.54 -11.61 19.05
CA PHE A 563 3.20 -12.19 18.89
C PHE A 563 3.17 -13.33 17.84
N VAL A 564 3.94 -13.20 16.75
CA VAL A 564 4.14 -14.28 15.77
C VAL A 564 4.76 -15.52 16.42
N ILE A 565 5.74 -15.36 17.32
CA ILE A 565 6.34 -16.47 18.09
C ILE A 565 5.31 -17.10 19.04
N LEU A 566 4.58 -16.28 19.82
CA LEU A 566 3.54 -16.73 20.75
C LEU A 566 2.31 -17.38 20.06
N ALA A 567 2.15 -17.19 18.75
CA ALA A 567 0.96 -17.56 17.98
C ALA A 567 -0.34 -16.80 18.38
N ASP A 568 -0.21 -15.74 19.17
CA ASP A 568 -1.33 -14.89 19.60
C ASP A 568 -1.61 -13.81 18.54
N VAL A 569 -2.56 -14.10 17.66
CA VAL A 569 -3.06 -13.15 16.65
C VAL A 569 -3.94 -12.08 17.30
N ASP A 570 -4.76 -12.41 18.30
CA ASP A 570 -5.71 -11.47 18.90
C ASP A 570 -5.01 -10.34 19.66
N GLY A 571 -3.93 -10.63 20.40
CA GLY A 571 -3.10 -9.63 21.05
C GLY A 571 -2.35 -8.74 20.08
N LEU A 572 -1.89 -9.29 18.93
CA LEU A 572 -1.31 -8.48 17.85
C LEU A 572 -2.33 -7.50 17.24
N MET A 573 -3.59 -7.92 17.12
CA MET A 573 -4.66 -7.04 16.65
C MET A 573 -5.01 -5.94 17.68
N ASP A 574 -4.85 -6.19 18.98
CA ASP A 574 -5.02 -5.13 20.01
C ASP A 574 -3.89 -4.10 19.96
N GLU A 575 -2.63 -4.54 19.78
CA GLU A 575 -1.50 -3.63 19.51
C GLU A 575 -1.77 -2.78 18.26
N PHE A 576 -2.18 -3.39 17.14
CA PHE A 576 -2.52 -2.65 15.91
C PHE A 576 -3.64 -1.63 16.16
N SER A 577 -4.65 -1.97 16.96
CA SER A 577 -5.72 -1.05 17.35
C SER A 577 -5.22 0.13 18.19
N GLU A 578 -4.33 -0.10 19.16
CA GLU A 578 -3.70 0.97 19.94
C GLU A 578 -2.83 1.87 19.05
N TRP A 579 -2.02 1.29 18.15
CA TRP A 579 -1.12 2.04 17.28
C TRP A 579 -1.88 2.96 16.31
N LEU A 580 -3.01 2.50 15.77
CA LEU A 580 -3.93 3.33 14.96
C LEU A 580 -4.63 4.42 15.80
N SER A 581 -5.06 4.07 17.02
CA SER A 581 -5.74 5.00 17.93
C SER A 581 -4.83 6.13 18.43
N ASN A 582 -3.53 5.85 18.59
CA ASN A 582 -2.51 6.79 19.07
C ASN A 582 -2.03 7.79 17.98
N GLY A 583 -2.97 8.40 17.24
CA GLY A 583 -2.79 9.27 16.07
C GLY A 583 -1.98 10.58 16.23
N LYS A 584 -1.09 10.67 17.22
CA LYS A 584 0.00 11.65 17.31
C LYS A 584 1.25 11.18 16.55
N ASN A 585 1.42 9.86 16.39
CA ASN A 585 2.46 9.27 15.56
C ASN A 585 1.82 8.80 14.25
N LEU A 586 2.16 9.43 13.13
CA LEU A 586 1.77 8.93 11.82
C LEU A 586 2.60 7.65 11.53
N LEU A 587 1.93 6.50 11.46
CA LEU A 587 2.58 5.23 11.17
C LEU A 587 3.36 5.29 9.83
N LEU A 588 4.54 4.68 9.83
CA LEU A 588 5.43 4.68 8.66
C LEU A 588 4.79 3.88 7.52
N GLY A 589 4.85 4.38 6.28
CA GLY A 589 4.17 3.78 5.13
C GLY A 589 4.55 2.32 4.87
N HIS A 590 5.83 1.97 5.06
CA HIS A 590 6.30 0.58 4.97
C HIS A 590 5.75 -0.32 6.08
N LEU A 591 5.54 0.20 7.30
CA LEU A 591 4.92 -0.56 8.39
C LEU A 591 3.43 -0.81 8.10
N LEU A 592 2.70 0.19 7.59
CA LEU A 592 1.32 0.02 7.13
C LEU A 592 1.22 -0.97 5.95
N ARG A 593 2.17 -0.94 5.01
CA ARG A 593 2.30 -1.96 3.95
C ARG A 593 2.48 -3.36 4.55
N PHE A 594 3.43 -3.51 5.48
CA PHE A 594 3.69 -4.79 6.14
C PHE A 594 2.45 -5.30 6.89
N MET A 595 1.82 -4.47 7.73
CA MET A 595 0.59 -4.81 8.47
C MET A 595 -0.52 -5.26 7.52
N THR A 596 -0.73 -4.54 6.42
CA THR A 596 -1.74 -4.90 5.41
C THR A 596 -1.46 -6.26 4.79
N HIS A 597 -0.23 -6.53 4.36
CA HIS A 597 0.12 -7.82 3.76
C HIS A 597 0.14 -8.98 4.76
N LEU A 598 0.42 -8.72 6.04
CA LEU A 598 0.29 -9.70 7.12
C LEU A 598 -1.18 -10.09 7.35
N LEU A 599 -2.11 -9.13 7.27
CA LEU A 599 -3.55 -9.41 7.33
C LEU A 599 -4.04 -10.20 6.11
N LEU A 600 -3.57 -9.85 4.91
CA LEU A 600 -3.87 -10.61 3.69
C LEU A 600 -3.30 -12.04 3.77
N PHE A 601 -2.12 -12.22 4.37
CA PHE A 601 -1.54 -13.54 4.66
C PHE A 601 -2.41 -14.34 5.64
N PHE A 602 -2.80 -13.76 6.78
CA PHE A 602 -3.68 -14.42 7.75
C PHE A 602 -5.03 -14.82 7.14
N ARG A 603 -5.67 -13.92 6.36
CA ARG A 603 -6.89 -14.22 5.60
C ARG A 603 -6.68 -15.35 4.58
N THR A 604 -5.54 -15.39 3.88
CA THR A 604 -5.20 -16.46 2.92
C THR A 604 -5.05 -17.84 3.60
N LEU A 605 -4.62 -17.86 4.86
CA LEU A 605 -4.56 -19.07 5.70
C LEU A 605 -5.90 -19.44 6.37
N GLY A 606 -6.93 -18.58 6.30
CA GLY A 606 -8.17 -18.74 7.05
C GLY A 606 -8.05 -18.45 8.55
N LEU A 607 -6.95 -17.84 8.99
CA LEU A 607 -6.73 -17.45 10.38
C LEU A 607 -7.68 -16.30 10.74
N GLN A 608 -8.44 -16.48 11.82
CA GLN A 608 -9.37 -15.48 12.32
C GLN A 608 -8.58 -14.32 12.95
N ALA A 609 -8.86 -13.11 12.50
CA ALA A 609 -8.35 -11.86 13.06
C ALA A 609 -9.52 -10.89 13.31
N LYS A 610 -9.32 -9.91 14.18
CA LYS A 610 -10.36 -8.93 14.55
C LYS A 610 -10.71 -8.03 13.36
N GLU A 611 -11.77 -8.39 12.63
CA GLU A 611 -12.14 -7.77 11.35
C GLU A 611 -12.33 -6.25 11.43
N GLU A 612 -12.85 -5.72 12.54
CA GLU A 612 -12.96 -4.27 12.77
C GLU A 612 -11.60 -3.55 12.66
N VAL A 613 -10.55 -4.15 13.23
CA VAL A 613 -9.18 -3.63 13.17
C VAL A 613 -8.55 -3.91 11.81
N SER A 614 -8.83 -5.07 11.19
CA SER A 614 -8.37 -5.37 9.82
C SER A 614 -8.88 -4.35 8.80
N VAL A 615 -10.16 -3.97 8.92
CA VAL A 615 -10.80 -2.90 8.14
C VAL A 615 -10.14 -1.54 8.41
N GLU A 616 -9.77 -1.21 9.65
CA GLU A 616 -9.15 0.08 9.98
C GLU A 616 -7.68 0.19 9.53
N VAL A 617 -6.91 -0.92 9.58
CA VAL A 617 -5.58 -1.01 8.93
C VAL A 617 -5.72 -0.79 7.42
N LEU A 618 -6.66 -1.49 6.77
CA LEU A 618 -6.90 -1.35 5.32
C LEU A 618 -7.29 0.09 4.94
N LYS A 619 -8.26 0.71 5.62
CA LYS A 619 -8.64 2.12 5.39
C LYS A 619 -7.44 3.06 5.55
N THR A 620 -6.67 2.91 6.62
CA THR A 620 -5.51 3.76 6.92
C THR A 620 -4.44 3.64 5.83
N TYR A 621 -4.20 2.43 5.34
CA TYR A 621 -3.31 2.16 4.24
C TYR A 621 -3.84 2.70 2.90
N ILE A 622 -5.12 2.54 2.60
CA ILE A 622 -5.78 3.11 1.42
C ILE A 622 -5.68 4.65 1.42
N GLN A 623 -5.95 5.30 2.56
CA GLN A 623 -5.78 6.75 2.70
C GLN A 623 -4.32 7.19 2.52
N ARG A 624 -3.34 6.37 2.95
CA ARG A 624 -1.91 6.60 2.68
C ARG A 624 -1.61 6.51 1.17
N LEU A 625 -2.11 5.50 0.47
CA LEU A 625 -1.96 5.33 -0.98
C LEU A 625 -2.59 6.49 -1.77
N ILE A 626 -3.75 7.00 -1.34
CA ILE A 626 -4.40 8.19 -1.92
C ILE A 626 -3.49 9.42 -1.76
N ASN A 627 -2.96 9.64 -0.56
CA ASN A 627 -2.05 10.75 -0.27
C ASN A 627 -0.73 10.66 -1.06
N GLU A 628 -0.23 9.44 -1.29
CA GLU A 628 0.96 9.11 -2.08
C GLU A 628 0.68 8.97 -3.59
N LYS A 629 -0.55 9.23 -4.03
CA LYS A 629 -1.04 9.17 -5.43
C LYS A 629 -0.80 7.84 -6.14
N GLN A 630 -0.80 6.73 -5.39
CA GLN A 630 -0.58 5.38 -5.92
C GLN A 630 -1.86 4.78 -6.54
N ILE A 631 -2.39 5.45 -7.56
CA ILE A 631 -3.72 5.18 -8.18
C ILE A 631 -3.90 3.70 -8.55
N GLU A 632 -2.89 3.09 -9.18
CA GLU A 632 -2.95 1.71 -9.68
C GLU A 632 -3.14 0.65 -8.59
N LEU A 633 -2.83 0.99 -7.32
CA LEU A 633 -2.85 0.06 -6.21
C LEU A 633 -4.18 0.06 -5.44
N ILE A 634 -4.94 1.18 -5.48
CA ILE A 634 -6.04 1.44 -4.54
C ILE A 634 -7.21 0.47 -4.73
N ALA A 635 -7.62 0.19 -5.97
CA ALA A 635 -8.79 -0.65 -6.26
C ALA A 635 -8.69 -2.07 -5.64
N PHE A 636 -7.49 -2.65 -5.68
CA PHE A 636 -7.23 -3.96 -5.10
C PHE A 636 -7.45 -3.98 -3.57
N TYR A 637 -6.81 -3.07 -2.82
CA TYR A 637 -6.95 -3.06 -1.35
C TYR A 637 -8.37 -2.68 -0.92
N VAL A 638 -9.07 -1.87 -1.71
CA VAL A 638 -10.49 -1.53 -1.49
C VAL A 638 -11.41 -2.74 -1.67
N SER A 639 -11.13 -3.66 -2.60
CA SER A 639 -11.90 -4.91 -2.75
C SER A 639 -11.76 -5.90 -1.57
N HIS A 640 -10.84 -5.63 -0.63
CA HIS A 640 -10.67 -6.39 0.61
C HIS A 640 -11.42 -5.77 1.81
N LEU A 641 -12.21 -4.71 1.59
CA LEU A 641 -13.15 -4.15 2.56
C LEU A 641 -14.56 -4.74 2.38
N PRO A 642 -15.42 -4.75 3.43
CA PRO A 642 -16.84 -5.03 3.30
C PRO A 642 -17.52 -4.14 2.24
N GLN A 643 -18.46 -4.68 1.46
CA GLN A 643 -18.97 -4.05 0.22
C GLN A 643 -19.44 -2.59 0.39
N GLU A 644 -20.21 -2.27 1.43
CA GLU A 644 -20.67 -0.90 1.72
C GLU A 644 -19.51 0.08 2.00
N LEU A 645 -18.48 -0.40 2.70
CA LEU A 645 -17.26 0.37 2.98
C LEU A 645 -16.40 0.49 1.71
N ALA A 646 -16.30 -0.57 0.90
CA ALA A 646 -15.58 -0.53 -0.36
C ALA A 646 -16.19 0.52 -1.32
N ILE A 647 -17.51 0.51 -1.49
CA ILE A 647 -18.24 1.48 -2.32
C ILE A 647 -18.03 2.91 -1.82
N SER A 648 -18.22 3.16 -0.52
CA SER A 648 -18.10 4.51 0.05
C SER A 648 -16.66 5.05 0.03
N GLN A 649 -15.66 4.22 0.33
CA GLN A 649 -14.25 4.64 0.29
C GLN A 649 -13.77 4.88 -1.15
N TYR A 650 -14.14 4.03 -2.11
CA TYR A 650 -13.76 4.26 -3.52
C TYR A 650 -14.46 5.49 -4.09
N ALA A 651 -15.73 5.74 -3.74
CA ALA A 651 -16.43 6.95 -4.17
C ALA A 651 -15.71 8.23 -3.68
N VAL A 652 -15.36 8.29 -2.39
CA VAL A 652 -14.59 9.42 -1.83
C VAL A 652 -13.21 9.57 -2.48
N PHE A 653 -12.57 8.48 -2.91
CA PHE A 653 -11.35 8.56 -3.72
C PHE A 653 -11.63 9.17 -5.11
N LEU A 654 -12.59 8.64 -5.88
CA LEU A 654 -12.93 9.11 -7.23
C LEU A 654 -13.38 10.58 -7.27
N GLU A 655 -14.03 11.08 -6.22
CA GLU A 655 -14.39 12.50 -6.07
C GLU A 655 -13.19 13.47 -6.20
N ASN A 656 -11.96 13.00 -5.95
CA ASN A 656 -10.74 13.80 -6.09
C ASN A 656 -10.12 13.75 -7.49
N ILE A 657 -10.68 12.97 -8.43
CA ILE A 657 -10.12 12.75 -9.77
C ILE A 657 -10.80 13.67 -10.80
N THR A 658 -10.06 14.67 -11.25
CA THR A 658 -10.50 15.66 -12.24
C THR A 658 -10.11 15.30 -13.69
N ASP A 659 -9.10 14.46 -13.87
CA ASP A 659 -8.51 14.14 -15.18
C ASP A 659 -9.22 12.95 -15.86
N PRO A 660 -9.82 13.11 -17.06
CA PRO A 660 -10.70 12.10 -17.66
C PRO A 660 -9.99 10.78 -17.99
N ASP A 661 -8.73 10.82 -18.40
CA ASP A 661 -7.95 9.60 -18.69
C ASP A 661 -7.72 8.78 -17.40
N GLN A 662 -7.40 9.45 -16.29
CA GLN A 662 -7.35 8.83 -14.96
C GLN A 662 -8.71 8.33 -14.49
N ARG A 663 -9.81 9.02 -14.79
CA ARG A 663 -11.17 8.55 -14.46
C ARG A 663 -11.45 7.20 -15.10
N GLN A 664 -11.25 7.08 -16.42
CA GLN A 664 -11.45 5.81 -17.12
C GLN A 664 -10.54 4.72 -16.54
N ARG A 665 -9.24 5.00 -16.33
CA ARG A 665 -8.31 4.00 -15.79
C ARG A 665 -8.70 3.52 -14.38
N CYS A 666 -9.31 4.37 -13.54
CA CYS A 666 -9.82 3.96 -12.24
C CYS A 666 -11.07 3.06 -12.35
N LEU A 667 -11.95 3.29 -13.31
CA LEU A 667 -13.09 2.39 -13.57
C LEU A 667 -12.62 1.03 -14.10
N GLU A 668 -11.60 1.00 -14.96
CA GLU A 668 -10.93 -0.23 -15.40
C GLU A 668 -10.34 -1.00 -14.21
N LEU A 669 -9.55 -0.34 -13.37
CA LEU A 669 -8.95 -0.95 -12.16
C LEU A 669 -10.01 -1.45 -11.16
N ALA A 670 -11.12 -0.73 -10.99
CA ALA A 670 -12.23 -1.18 -10.15
C ALA A 670 -12.89 -2.45 -10.70
N LYS A 671 -13.06 -2.54 -12.03
CA LYS A 671 -13.60 -3.71 -12.74
C LYS A 671 -12.63 -4.89 -12.72
N GLU A 672 -11.33 -4.64 -12.86
CA GLU A 672 -10.25 -5.63 -12.70
C GLU A 672 -10.22 -6.20 -11.26
N ALA A 673 -10.46 -5.36 -10.24
CA ALA A 673 -10.54 -5.74 -8.83
C ALA A 673 -11.89 -6.36 -8.39
N GLY A 674 -12.89 -6.46 -9.29
CA GLY A 674 -14.20 -7.03 -9.00
C GLY A 674 -15.11 -6.15 -8.12
N LEU A 675 -14.86 -4.84 -8.06
CA LEU A 675 -15.72 -3.89 -7.36
C LEU A 675 -17.03 -3.63 -8.13
N ASP A 676 -18.10 -3.29 -7.40
CA ASP A 676 -19.36 -2.81 -7.99
C ASP A 676 -19.19 -1.37 -8.50
N VAL A 677 -18.71 -1.27 -9.74
CA VAL A 677 -18.53 0.00 -10.47
C VAL A 677 -19.82 0.80 -10.53
N ALA A 678 -20.98 0.14 -10.65
CA ALA A 678 -22.26 0.82 -10.85
C ALA A 678 -22.75 1.54 -9.58
N SER A 679 -22.68 0.86 -8.43
CA SER A 679 -22.97 1.49 -7.13
C SER A 679 -21.92 2.54 -6.76
N ILE A 680 -20.66 2.34 -7.14
CA ILE A 680 -19.56 3.31 -6.94
C ILE A 680 -19.84 4.63 -7.68
N THR A 681 -20.06 4.60 -8.99
CA THR A 681 -20.26 5.83 -9.78
C THR A 681 -21.55 6.55 -9.39
N LYS A 682 -22.62 5.82 -9.06
CA LYS A 682 -23.84 6.38 -8.45
C LYS A 682 -23.52 7.12 -7.15
N THR A 683 -22.72 6.52 -6.27
CA THR A 683 -22.34 7.11 -4.98
C THR A 683 -21.50 8.39 -5.16
N VAL A 684 -20.55 8.41 -6.10
CA VAL A 684 -19.76 9.61 -6.45
C VAL A 684 -20.65 10.78 -6.88
N VAL A 685 -21.63 10.50 -7.76
CA VAL A 685 -22.59 11.48 -8.25
C VAL A 685 -23.50 11.97 -7.12
N GLU A 686 -24.04 11.06 -6.30
CA GLU A 686 -24.89 11.42 -5.18
C GLU A 686 -24.15 12.24 -4.12
N ASN A 687 -22.93 11.88 -3.73
CA ASN A 687 -22.11 12.63 -2.78
C ASN A 687 -21.90 14.06 -3.28
N THR A 688 -21.51 14.21 -4.55
CA THR A 688 -21.31 15.53 -5.19
C THR A 688 -22.61 16.34 -5.29
N ARG A 689 -23.76 15.68 -5.52
CA ARG A 689 -25.11 16.28 -5.54
C ARG A 689 -25.61 16.69 -4.14
N LYS A 690 -25.13 16.01 -3.09
CA LYS A 690 -25.51 16.17 -1.68
C LYS A 690 -24.63 17.16 -0.90
N LYS A 691 -23.37 17.37 -1.29
CA LYS A 691 -22.44 18.34 -0.65
C LYS A 691 -23.07 19.72 -0.44
N ASP A 692 -23.75 20.23 -1.46
CA ASP A 692 -24.46 21.51 -1.39
C ASP A 692 -25.94 21.31 -1.05
N ALA A 693 -26.18 20.91 0.20
CA ALA A 693 -27.50 20.90 0.85
C ALA A 693 -27.91 22.31 1.32
N GLY A 694 -27.69 23.33 0.49
CA GLY A 694 -28.41 24.60 0.63
C GLY A 694 -29.91 24.33 0.43
N GLU A 695 -30.75 24.86 1.32
CA GLU A 695 -32.20 24.65 1.25
C GLU A 695 -32.76 25.03 -0.12
N PHE A 696 -33.79 24.32 -0.59
CA PHE A 696 -34.52 24.61 -1.84
C PHE A 696 -35.43 25.84 -1.66
N ALA A 697 -34.84 26.93 -1.18
CA ALA A 697 -35.54 28.10 -0.67
C ALA A 697 -36.07 29.00 -1.78
N HIS A 698 -37.26 29.58 -1.54
CA HIS A 698 -37.81 30.60 -2.41
C HIS A 698 -36.95 31.87 -2.37
N HIS A 699 -36.12 32.07 -3.39
CA HIS A 699 -35.58 33.39 -3.72
C HIS A 699 -36.70 34.29 -4.29
N ASP A 700 -37.54 34.79 -3.38
CA ASP A 700 -38.62 35.72 -3.66
C ASP A 700 -38.09 36.99 -4.33
N PHE A 701 -38.56 37.23 -5.55
CA PHE A 701 -38.53 38.52 -6.28
C PHE A 701 -37.19 39.27 -6.45
N ALA A 702 -36.07 38.70 -6.02
CA ALA A 702 -34.75 39.22 -6.36
C ALA A 702 -34.48 39.03 -7.86
N PRO A 703 -34.13 40.09 -8.62
CA PRO A 703 -33.54 39.93 -9.94
C PRO A 703 -32.10 39.43 -9.76
N ALA A 704 -31.96 38.11 -9.60
CA ALA A 704 -30.67 37.46 -9.71
C ALA A 704 -30.07 37.81 -11.07
N LEU A 705 -29.02 38.64 -11.05
CA LEU A 705 -28.17 38.91 -12.21
C LEU A 705 -27.63 37.57 -12.71
N ASP A 706 -27.58 37.42 -14.03
CA ASP A 706 -27.25 36.20 -14.76
C ASP A 706 -25.99 35.51 -14.19
N SER A 707 -26.21 34.56 -13.27
CA SER A 707 -25.16 33.95 -12.48
C SER A 707 -24.61 32.76 -13.25
N GLY A 708 -23.66 33.05 -14.15
CA GLY A 708 -23.00 32.05 -14.98
C GLY A 708 -22.39 30.90 -14.15
N THR A 709 -22.24 29.75 -14.81
CA THR A 709 -21.78 28.47 -14.23
C THR A 709 -20.56 28.67 -13.32
N SER A 710 -20.74 28.51 -12.00
CA SER A 710 -19.66 28.60 -11.01
C SER A 710 -18.79 27.34 -11.02
N GLU A 711 -17.67 27.36 -10.29
CA GLU A 711 -16.79 26.20 -10.12
C GLU A 711 -17.50 25.03 -9.38
N GLU A 712 -18.41 25.36 -8.46
CA GLU A 712 -19.28 24.39 -7.79
C GLU A 712 -20.38 23.85 -8.73
N ASP A 713 -20.89 24.66 -9.66
CA ASP A 713 -21.82 24.17 -10.70
C ASP A 713 -21.08 23.28 -11.71
N ARG A 714 -19.84 23.65 -12.08
CA ARG A 714 -18.94 22.90 -12.97
C ARG A 714 -18.68 21.49 -12.43
N ALA A 715 -18.34 21.37 -11.15
CA ALA A 715 -18.16 20.07 -10.50
C ALA A 715 -19.42 19.18 -10.58
N LYS A 716 -20.62 19.77 -10.49
CA LYS A 716 -21.90 19.04 -10.64
C LYS A 716 -22.24 18.69 -12.10
N ILE A 717 -21.74 19.44 -13.07
CA ILE A 717 -21.84 19.11 -14.50
C ILE A 717 -20.89 17.94 -14.84
N ASP A 718 -19.63 18.05 -14.44
CA ASP A 718 -18.58 17.09 -14.79
C ASP A 718 -18.61 15.81 -13.95
N VAL A 719 -19.46 15.70 -12.93
CA VAL A 719 -19.68 14.42 -12.21
C VAL A 719 -20.56 13.45 -13.01
N ILE A 720 -21.40 13.95 -13.94
CA ILE A 720 -22.26 13.09 -14.78
C ILE A 720 -21.44 12.19 -15.71
N ASP A 721 -20.22 12.61 -16.08
CA ASP A 721 -19.30 11.82 -16.92
C ASP A 721 -19.08 10.40 -16.37
N TRP A 722 -19.01 10.24 -15.04
CA TRP A 722 -18.85 8.95 -14.36
C TRP A 722 -19.94 7.93 -14.72
N LEU A 723 -21.16 8.37 -15.01
CA LEU A 723 -22.30 7.51 -15.39
C LEU A 723 -22.50 7.41 -16.91
N VAL A 724 -21.73 8.17 -17.71
CA VAL A 724 -21.83 8.16 -19.18
C VAL A 724 -20.77 7.23 -19.80
N PHE A 725 -19.67 6.95 -19.09
CA PHE A 725 -18.62 6.00 -19.53
C PHE A 725 -19.13 4.58 -19.79
N ASP A 726 -20.03 4.06 -18.95
CA ASP A 726 -20.63 2.73 -19.14
C ASP A 726 -22.07 2.86 -19.67
N PRO A 727 -22.37 2.35 -20.89
CA PRO A 727 -23.74 2.33 -21.41
C PRO A 727 -24.76 1.70 -20.46
N ALA A 728 -24.37 0.70 -19.65
CA ALA A 728 -25.29 0.02 -18.72
C ALA A 728 -25.83 0.96 -17.61
N GLN A 729 -25.25 2.16 -17.45
CA GLN A 729 -25.66 3.14 -16.46
C GLN A 729 -26.51 4.28 -17.02
N ARG A 730 -26.90 4.28 -18.31
CA ARG A 730 -27.63 5.41 -18.92
C ARG A 730 -28.95 5.75 -18.22
N ALA A 731 -29.66 4.78 -17.65
CA ALA A 731 -30.87 5.03 -16.85
C ALA A 731 -30.57 5.87 -15.58
N GLU A 732 -29.52 5.49 -14.83
CA GLU A 732 -29.07 6.24 -13.64
C GLU A 732 -28.47 7.61 -14.02
N ALA A 733 -27.70 7.68 -15.13
CA ALA A 733 -27.20 8.95 -15.68
C ALA A 733 -28.34 9.93 -15.96
N LEU A 734 -29.45 9.43 -16.51
CA LEU A 734 -30.64 10.21 -16.84
C LEU A 734 -31.41 10.63 -15.58
N LYS A 735 -31.58 9.74 -14.58
CA LYS A 735 -32.15 10.09 -13.25
C LYS A 735 -31.34 11.17 -12.53
N GLN A 736 -30.01 11.03 -12.48
CA GLN A 736 -29.12 11.94 -11.77
C GLN A 736 -28.98 13.29 -12.48
N SER A 737 -28.83 13.30 -13.81
CA SER A 737 -28.79 14.55 -14.59
C SER A 737 -30.10 15.33 -14.48
N ASN A 738 -31.27 14.66 -14.51
CA ASN A 738 -32.55 15.29 -14.20
C ASN A 738 -32.54 15.94 -12.81
N ALA A 739 -32.09 15.24 -11.76
CA ALA A 739 -32.03 15.80 -10.40
C ALA A 739 -31.13 17.05 -10.28
N ILE A 740 -30.02 17.11 -11.03
CA ILE A 740 -29.16 18.30 -11.09
C ILE A 740 -29.83 19.42 -11.90
N MET A 741 -30.44 19.11 -13.05
CA MET A 741 -31.19 20.07 -13.85
C MET A 741 -32.38 20.66 -13.09
N ARG A 742 -33.09 19.89 -12.23
CA ARG A 742 -34.15 20.41 -11.34
C ARG A 742 -33.63 21.54 -10.44
N LYS A 743 -32.45 21.37 -9.80
CA LYS A 743 -31.80 22.41 -8.97
C LYS A 743 -31.39 23.64 -9.80
N PHE A 744 -30.81 23.45 -10.99
CA PHE A 744 -30.39 24.57 -11.85
C PHE A 744 -31.57 25.35 -12.44
N LEU A 745 -32.64 24.69 -12.86
CA LEU A 745 -33.86 25.33 -13.39
C LEU A 745 -34.58 26.16 -12.32
N ALA A 746 -34.72 25.64 -11.09
CA ALA A 746 -35.26 26.41 -9.97
C ALA A 746 -34.42 27.66 -9.65
N SER A 747 -33.09 27.54 -9.79
CA SER A 747 -32.12 28.62 -9.64
C SER A 747 -32.00 29.54 -10.87
N LYS A 748 -32.76 29.28 -11.96
CA LYS A 748 -32.72 29.98 -13.26
C LYS A 748 -31.34 29.95 -13.96
N LYS A 749 -30.45 29.02 -13.62
CA LYS A 749 -29.15 28.80 -14.29
C LYS A 749 -29.33 28.00 -15.57
N HIS A 750 -29.99 28.59 -16.57
CA HIS A 750 -30.40 27.91 -17.80
C HIS A 750 -29.23 27.34 -18.60
N GLU A 751 -28.12 28.07 -18.74
CA GLU A 751 -26.96 27.56 -19.46
C GLU A 751 -26.29 26.40 -18.72
N ALA A 752 -26.16 26.44 -17.38
CA ALA A 752 -25.68 25.29 -16.61
C ALA A 752 -26.58 24.04 -16.76
N ALA A 753 -27.90 24.24 -16.87
CA ALA A 753 -28.83 23.14 -17.18
C ALA A 753 -28.65 22.59 -18.61
N LYS A 754 -28.35 23.44 -19.62
CA LYS A 754 -27.96 22.97 -20.96
C LYS A 754 -26.62 22.22 -20.95
N GLU A 755 -25.66 22.66 -20.14
CA GLU A 755 -24.36 21.97 -20.02
C GLU A 755 -24.56 20.54 -19.48
N VAL A 756 -25.38 20.35 -18.43
CA VAL A 756 -25.78 19.00 -17.98
C VAL A 756 -26.52 18.23 -19.07
N PHE A 757 -27.47 18.86 -19.76
CA PHE A 757 -28.24 18.22 -20.83
C PHE A 757 -27.32 17.70 -21.96
N ALA A 758 -26.31 18.48 -22.34
CA ALA A 758 -25.35 18.13 -23.39
C ALA A 758 -24.35 17.04 -23.00
N LYS A 759 -24.18 16.72 -21.70
CA LYS A 759 -23.39 15.56 -21.24
C LYS A 759 -24.09 14.23 -21.54
N ILE A 760 -25.42 14.20 -21.60
CA ILE A 760 -26.20 12.99 -21.88
C ILE A 760 -26.22 12.73 -23.40
N PRO A 761 -25.64 11.62 -23.91
CA PRO A 761 -25.61 11.37 -25.34
C PRO A 761 -27.01 11.13 -25.91
N GLN A 762 -27.24 11.55 -27.16
CA GLN A 762 -28.57 11.59 -27.79
C GLN A 762 -29.21 10.21 -27.99
N ASP A 763 -28.41 9.15 -28.00
CA ASP A 763 -28.85 7.76 -28.08
C ASP A 763 -29.38 7.20 -26.74
N SER A 764 -29.14 7.87 -25.60
CA SER A 764 -29.38 7.31 -24.25
C SER A 764 -30.78 6.76 -24.02
N ILE A 765 -31.82 7.38 -24.62
CA ILE A 765 -33.19 6.87 -24.49
C ILE A 765 -33.33 5.54 -25.25
N ALA A 766 -32.84 5.45 -26.48
CA ALA A 766 -32.88 4.21 -27.27
C ALA A 766 -32.02 3.11 -26.65
N GLU A 767 -30.87 3.48 -26.07
CA GLU A 767 -29.98 2.58 -25.33
C GLU A 767 -30.67 1.95 -24.12
N ILE A 768 -31.40 2.74 -23.31
CA ILE A 768 -32.18 2.23 -22.16
C ILE A 768 -33.24 1.21 -22.60
N TYR A 769 -33.97 1.49 -23.70
CA TYR A 769 -34.93 0.52 -24.26
C TYR A 769 -34.22 -0.75 -24.76
N SER A 770 -33.12 -0.62 -25.51
CA SER A 770 -32.35 -1.76 -26.03
C SER A 770 -31.84 -2.68 -24.93
N GLN A 771 -31.29 -2.11 -23.84
CA GLN A 771 -30.77 -2.87 -22.70
C GLN A 771 -31.88 -3.57 -21.89
N TRP A 772 -33.10 -3.02 -21.88
CA TRP A 772 -34.25 -3.67 -21.25
C TRP A 772 -34.79 -4.83 -22.11
N GLU A 773 -34.85 -4.64 -23.43
CA GLU A 773 -35.21 -5.71 -24.39
C GLU A 773 -34.17 -6.85 -24.38
N GLU A 774 -32.87 -6.54 -24.31
CA GLU A 774 -31.79 -7.54 -24.21
C GLU A 774 -31.82 -8.37 -22.91
N GLN A 775 -32.40 -7.85 -21.83
CA GLN A 775 -32.64 -8.59 -20.58
C GLN A 775 -33.83 -9.57 -20.67
N ALA A 776 -34.42 -9.73 -21.86
CA ALA A 776 -35.57 -10.61 -22.14
C ALA A 776 -36.83 -10.31 -21.31
N MET A 777 -37.01 -9.02 -20.96
CA MET A 777 -38.17 -8.54 -20.21
C MET A 777 -39.32 -8.18 -21.18
N ASP A 778 -40.26 -9.12 -21.40
CA ASP A 778 -41.53 -8.88 -22.13
C ASP A 778 -42.48 -7.85 -21.45
N SER A 779 -42.04 -7.20 -20.36
CA SER A 779 -42.76 -6.19 -19.60
C SER A 779 -42.35 -4.77 -19.99
N ALA A 780 -43.24 -3.79 -19.79
CA ALA A 780 -42.91 -2.37 -19.90
C ALA A 780 -41.75 -1.97 -18.96
N LEU A 781 -41.06 -0.86 -19.29
CA LEU A 781 -39.97 -0.30 -18.46
C LEU A 781 -40.40 -0.09 -17.00
N PRO A 782 -39.44 -0.15 -16.05
CA PRO A 782 -39.64 0.28 -14.67
C PRO A 782 -40.23 1.69 -14.63
N ALA A 783 -41.20 1.89 -13.75
CA ALA A 783 -41.92 3.15 -13.62
C ALA A 783 -40.99 4.36 -13.38
N GLU A 784 -39.89 4.16 -12.66
CA GLU A 784 -38.87 5.18 -12.44
C GLU A 784 -38.15 5.61 -13.73
N ASP A 785 -37.83 4.66 -14.61
CA ASP A 785 -37.05 4.92 -15.83
C ASP A 785 -37.93 5.60 -16.87
N ASP A 786 -39.18 5.16 -16.99
CA ASP A 786 -40.23 5.75 -17.84
C ASP A 786 -40.55 7.20 -17.40
N ASN A 787 -40.78 7.42 -16.10
CA ASN A 787 -40.96 8.76 -15.53
C ASN A 787 -39.70 9.63 -15.67
N ALA A 788 -38.48 9.07 -15.53
CA ALA A 788 -37.24 9.82 -15.74
C ALA A 788 -37.05 10.22 -17.21
N ILE A 789 -37.28 9.32 -18.17
CA ILE A 789 -37.26 9.63 -19.61
C ILE A 789 -38.27 10.74 -19.92
N ARG A 790 -39.50 10.64 -19.39
CA ARG A 790 -40.53 11.67 -19.51
C ARG A 790 -40.10 13.02 -18.93
N GLU A 791 -39.46 13.02 -17.76
CA GLU A 791 -38.93 14.22 -17.11
C GLU A 791 -37.81 14.87 -17.95
N HIS A 792 -36.90 14.07 -18.50
CA HIS A 792 -35.83 14.54 -19.40
C HIS A 792 -36.41 15.17 -20.68
N LEU A 793 -37.47 14.58 -21.25
CA LEU A 793 -38.20 15.16 -22.40
C LEU A 793 -38.93 16.47 -22.03
N CYS A 794 -39.47 16.59 -20.82
CA CYS A 794 -40.04 17.84 -20.30
C CYS A 794 -38.96 18.93 -20.21
N ILE A 795 -37.79 18.60 -19.63
CA ILE A 795 -36.66 19.53 -19.51
C ILE A 795 -36.15 19.95 -20.89
N ARG A 796 -36.02 19.02 -21.84
CA ARG A 796 -35.63 19.33 -23.23
C ARG A 796 -36.57 20.36 -23.87
N ALA A 797 -37.88 20.12 -23.82
CA ALA A 797 -38.87 21.03 -24.38
C ALA A 797 -38.80 22.44 -23.75
N TYR A 798 -38.55 22.52 -22.45
CA TYR A 798 -38.36 23.80 -21.76
C TYR A 798 -37.09 24.53 -22.22
N LEU A 799 -35.94 23.85 -22.28
CA LEU A 799 -34.67 24.43 -22.74
C LEU A 799 -34.74 24.88 -24.21
N GLU A 800 -35.30 24.04 -25.11
CA GLU A 800 -35.54 24.41 -26.51
C GLU A 800 -36.40 25.70 -26.62
N SER A 801 -37.48 25.80 -25.83
CA SER A 801 -38.37 26.97 -25.86
C SER A 801 -37.71 28.25 -25.35
N HIS A 802 -36.80 28.14 -24.37
CA HIS A 802 -36.05 29.26 -23.82
C HIS A 802 -34.91 29.71 -24.76
N GLU A 803 -34.30 28.76 -25.48
CA GLU A 803 -33.28 29.05 -26.50
C GLU A 803 -33.87 29.77 -27.71
N ALA A 804 -34.97 29.25 -28.27
CA ALA A 804 -35.70 29.89 -29.35
C ALA A 804 -36.17 31.30 -28.94
N PHE A 805 -36.71 31.47 -27.73
CA PHE A 805 -37.09 32.79 -27.22
C PHE A 805 -35.89 33.74 -27.16
N ASN A 806 -34.73 33.26 -26.71
CA ASN A 806 -33.50 34.06 -26.64
C ASN A 806 -32.99 34.46 -28.03
N GLU A 807 -33.11 33.62 -29.05
CA GLU A 807 -32.78 33.98 -30.43
C GLU A 807 -33.75 35.04 -30.98
N TRP A 808 -35.06 34.79 -30.86
CA TRP A 808 -36.10 35.76 -31.21
C TRP A 808 -35.90 37.11 -30.51
N PHE A 809 -35.55 37.10 -29.23
CA PHE A 809 -35.35 38.31 -28.43
C PHE A 809 -34.09 39.08 -28.88
N LYS A 810 -33.00 38.40 -29.25
CA LYS A 810 -31.83 39.04 -29.86
C LYS A 810 -32.20 39.66 -31.22
N HIS A 811 -33.00 38.96 -32.02
CA HIS A 811 -33.40 39.38 -33.36
C HIS A 811 -34.36 40.58 -33.35
N ILE A 812 -35.40 40.58 -32.51
CA ILE A 812 -36.40 41.67 -32.44
C ILE A 812 -35.82 42.98 -31.90
N ASN A 813 -34.82 42.91 -31.02
CA ASN A 813 -34.09 44.08 -30.52
C ASN A 813 -33.01 44.60 -31.49
N SER A 814 -32.83 43.96 -32.66
CA SER A 814 -31.84 44.30 -33.68
C SER A 814 -32.45 44.76 -35.03
N PRO A 815 -33.45 45.67 -35.07
CA PRO A 815 -34.07 46.09 -36.33
C PRO A 815 -33.13 46.94 -37.19
N PRO A 816 -33.23 46.86 -38.54
CA PRO A 816 -32.56 47.79 -39.45
C PRO A 816 -32.89 49.25 -39.12
N GLN A 817 -31.88 50.12 -39.12
CA GLN A 817 -32.08 51.55 -38.82
C GLN A 817 -32.63 52.29 -40.04
N LYS A 818 -33.75 53.01 -39.86
CA LYS A 818 -34.34 53.81 -40.95
C LYS A 818 -33.42 54.98 -41.34
N PRO A 819 -33.10 55.18 -42.63
CA PRO A 819 -32.38 56.36 -43.10
C PRO A 819 -33.08 57.66 -42.69
N THR A 820 -32.29 58.68 -42.33
CA THR A 820 -32.80 59.99 -41.91
C THR A 820 -32.31 61.07 -42.86
N LEU A 821 -33.26 61.87 -43.37
CA LEU A 821 -33.03 62.98 -44.29
C LEU A 821 -32.66 64.24 -43.49
N VAL A 822 -31.43 64.74 -43.62
CA VAL A 822 -31.01 66.00 -42.98
C VAL A 822 -31.66 67.19 -43.69
N GLY A 823 -32.23 68.14 -42.93
CA GLY A 823 -33.18 69.15 -43.42
C GLY A 823 -32.71 70.16 -44.49
N GLN A 824 -31.47 70.09 -44.97
CA GLN A 824 -30.94 70.89 -46.10
C GLN A 824 -30.11 70.04 -47.10
N ALA A 825 -30.43 68.74 -47.25
CA ALA A 825 -29.68 67.82 -48.09
C ALA A 825 -29.56 68.25 -49.57
N SER A 826 -28.37 68.08 -50.14
CA SER A 826 -28.07 68.33 -51.56
C SER A 826 -28.76 67.34 -52.50
N PHE A 827 -28.77 67.61 -53.80
CA PHE A 827 -29.34 66.68 -54.80
C PHE A 827 -28.66 65.30 -54.75
N THR A 828 -27.34 65.27 -54.63
CA THR A 828 -26.55 64.04 -54.51
C THR A 828 -26.89 63.26 -53.24
N GLU A 829 -27.12 63.97 -52.11
CA GLU A 829 -27.55 63.35 -50.86
C GLU A 829 -28.99 62.83 -50.90
N LYS A 830 -29.89 63.45 -51.67
CA LYS A 830 -31.25 62.94 -51.89
C LYS A 830 -31.25 61.64 -52.68
N VAL A 831 -30.50 61.58 -53.79
CA VAL A 831 -30.32 60.32 -54.54
C VAL A 831 -29.64 59.25 -53.66
N ALA A 832 -28.65 59.63 -52.85
CA ALA A 832 -28.05 58.71 -51.88
C ALA A 832 -29.02 58.28 -50.77
N HIS A 833 -30.00 59.11 -50.38
CA HIS A 833 -31.08 58.71 -49.48
C HIS A 833 -32.03 57.72 -50.15
N GLU A 834 -32.50 57.99 -51.39
CA GLU A 834 -33.37 57.07 -52.14
C GLU A 834 -32.75 55.68 -52.31
N HIS A 835 -31.43 55.60 -52.54
CA HIS A 835 -30.71 54.33 -52.57
C HIS A 835 -30.60 53.66 -51.19
N LYS A 836 -30.38 54.43 -50.11
CA LYS A 836 -30.37 53.90 -48.73
C LYS A 836 -31.75 53.46 -48.26
N GLU A 837 -32.81 54.15 -48.69
CA GLU A 837 -34.20 53.89 -48.35
C GLU A 837 -34.69 52.61 -49.02
N LYS A 838 -34.42 52.43 -50.31
CA LYS A 838 -34.65 51.14 -51.01
C LYS A 838 -33.84 49.98 -50.42
N LYS A 839 -32.59 50.23 -49.97
CA LYS A 839 -31.84 49.19 -49.24
C LYS A 839 -32.49 48.87 -47.90
N TYR A 840 -32.88 49.88 -47.13
CA TYR A 840 -33.59 49.70 -45.87
C TYR A 840 -34.90 48.94 -46.03
N GLU A 841 -35.70 49.20 -47.07
CA GLU A 841 -36.93 48.46 -47.38
C GLU A 841 -36.65 46.96 -47.62
N MET A 842 -35.57 46.64 -48.35
CA MET A 842 -35.13 45.26 -48.60
C MET A 842 -34.59 44.59 -47.30
N ASP A 843 -33.67 45.25 -46.60
CA ASP A 843 -33.07 44.75 -45.35
C ASP A 843 -34.15 44.53 -44.27
N PHE A 844 -35.13 45.44 -44.17
CA PHE A 844 -36.29 45.34 -43.27
C PHE A 844 -37.27 44.23 -43.70
N GLY A 845 -37.45 44.01 -45.00
CA GLY A 845 -38.23 42.87 -45.52
C GLY A 845 -37.62 41.52 -45.13
N ILE A 846 -36.30 41.37 -45.26
CA ILE A 846 -35.56 40.16 -44.84
C ILE A 846 -35.65 39.98 -43.32
N TRP A 847 -35.34 41.03 -42.55
CA TRP A 847 -35.46 41.02 -41.08
C TRP A 847 -36.88 40.66 -40.63
N LYS A 848 -37.93 41.22 -41.25
CA LYS A 848 -39.31 40.86 -40.91
C LYS A 848 -39.61 39.39 -41.22
N GLY A 849 -39.18 38.88 -42.38
CA GLY A 849 -39.36 37.47 -42.74
C GLY A 849 -38.69 36.50 -41.75
N HIS A 850 -37.48 36.83 -41.29
CA HIS A 850 -36.78 36.06 -40.25
C HIS A 850 -37.48 36.19 -38.89
N LEU A 851 -37.96 37.38 -38.52
CA LEU A 851 -38.71 37.60 -37.28
C LEU A 851 -40.04 36.82 -37.28
N ASP A 852 -40.78 36.81 -38.39
CA ASP A 852 -42.03 36.07 -38.53
C ASP A 852 -41.79 34.55 -38.42
N ALA A 853 -40.67 34.04 -38.97
CA ALA A 853 -40.26 32.64 -38.84
C ALA A 853 -39.87 32.26 -37.40
N LEU A 854 -38.97 33.03 -36.76
CA LEU A 854 -38.59 32.84 -35.35
C LEU A 854 -39.80 32.95 -34.41
N THR A 855 -40.75 33.84 -34.72
CA THR A 855 -42.02 33.96 -33.97
C THR A 855 -42.86 32.69 -34.07
N SER A 856 -42.83 31.99 -35.21
CA SER A 856 -43.55 30.72 -35.38
C SER A 856 -42.89 29.58 -34.60
N ASP A 857 -41.56 29.46 -34.65
CA ASP A 857 -40.82 28.43 -33.92
C ASP A 857 -40.98 28.62 -32.39
N VAL A 858 -40.74 29.83 -31.86
CA VAL A 858 -40.94 30.12 -30.42
C VAL A 858 -42.36 29.82 -29.96
N LYS A 859 -43.35 30.11 -30.80
CA LYS A 859 -44.77 29.82 -30.53
C LYS A 859 -45.02 28.31 -30.46
N GLU A 860 -44.45 27.52 -31.37
CA GLU A 860 -44.52 26.06 -31.35
C GLU A 860 -43.80 25.48 -30.12
N LYS A 861 -42.53 25.86 -29.89
CA LYS A 861 -41.72 25.36 -28.77
C LYS A 861 -42.37 25.67 -27.41
N ILE A 862 -42.90 26.87 -27.19
CA ILE A 862 -43.59 27.20 -25.94
C ILE A 862 -44.94 26.45 -25.83
N TYR A 863 -45.68 26.23 -26.93
CA TYR A 863 -46.87 25.39 -26.87
C TYR A 863 -46.55 23.92 -26.55
N ASN A 864 -45.42 23.38 -27.01
CA ASN A 864 -44.98 22.04 -26.62
C ASN A 864 -44.73 21.90 -25.10
N VAL A 865 -44.38 22.98 -24.41
CA VAL A 865 -44.28 23.03 -22.94
C VAL A 865 -45.66 23.22 -22.28
N LEU A 866 -46.46 24.19 -22.74
CA LEU A 866 -47.77 24.50 -22.12
C LEU A 866 -48.84 23.43 -22.36
N LEU A 867 -48.73 22.68 -23.46
CA LEU A 867 -49.67 21.63 -23.90
C LEU A 867 -49.01 20.25 -23.96
N PHE A 868 -47.94 20.04 -23.18
CA PHE A 868 -47.17 18.78 -23.15
C PHE A 868 -48.09 17.56 -22.95
N VAL A 869 -47.83 16.49 -23.69
CA VAL A 869 -48.75 15.34 -23.82
C VAL A 869 -48.94 14.58 -22.50
N ASP A 870 -50.08 13.88 -22.39
CA ASP A 870 -50.37 12.86 -21.37
C ASP A 870 -50.10 13.30 -19.92
N GLY A 871 -50.96 14.16 -19.37
CA GLY A 871 -50.87 14.64 -17.98
C GLY A 871 -50.10 15.96 -17.80
N GLY A 872 -49.36 16.42 -18.81
CA GLY A 872 -48.71 17.72 -18.82
C GLY A 872 -47.26 17.75 -18.31
N TRP A 873 -46.64 18.92 -18.43
CA TRP A 873 -45.19 19.14 -18.23
C TRP A 873 -44.76 18.95 -16.77
N MET A 874 -43.70 18.16 -16.54
CA MET A 874 -43.21 17.78 -15.20
C MET A 874 -44.30 17.18 -14.30
N VAL A 875 -45.05 16.23 -14.85
CA VAL A 875 -46.01 15.37 -14.15
C VAL A 875 -45.69 13.92 -14.54
N ASP A 876 -45.60 13.03 -13.56
CA ASP A 876 -45.41 11.60 -13.77
C ASP A 876 -46.69 10.95 -14.33
N VAL A 877 -46.54 9.86 -15.08
CA VAL A 877 -47.66 9.10 -15.68
C VAL A 877 -47.78 7.72 -15.05
N ARG A 878 -46.69 7.20 -14.50
CA ARG A 878 -46.60 5.94 -13.78
C ARG A 878 -46.62 6.23 -12.29
N GLU A 879 -47.67 5.81 -11.60
CA GLU A 879 -47.82 5.94 -10.13
C GLU A 879 -47.28 4.70 -9.38
N ASP A 880 -46.73 3.71 -10.09
CA ASP A 880 -46.17 2.46 -9.57
C ASP A 880 -44.67 2.54 -9.19
N THR A 881 -44.19 3.73 -8.78
CA THR A 881 -42.86 3.95 -8.18
C THR A 881 -42.92 4.01 -6.65
N GLU A 882 -41.77 3.92 -5.97
CA GLU A 882 -41.65 4.40 -4.59
C GLU A 882 -41.89 5.93 -4.51
N GLU A 883 -42.40 6.42 -3.39
CA GLU A 883 -42.64 7.86 -3.18
C GLU A 883 -41.33 8.60 -2.84
N ASP A 884 -40.78 9.38 -3.79
CA ASP A 884 -39.77 10.41 -3.51
C ASP A 884 -40.46 11.78 -3.28
N PRO A 885 -40.74 12.17 -2.03
CA PRO A 885 -41.41 13.43 -1.73
C PRO A 885 -40.54 14.66 -2.05
N GLU A 886 -39.21 14.54 -2.13
CA GLU A 886 -38.34 15.64 -2.51
C GLU A 886 -38.47 15.91 -4.01
N ARG A 887 -38.37 14.88 -4.86
CA ARG A 887 -38.61 14.98 -6.31
C ARG A 887 -40.01 15.48 -6.61
N SER A 888 -41.05 14.90 -6.00
CA SER A 888 -42.44 15.36 -6.23
C SER A 888 -42.63 16.83 -5.84
N HIS A 889 -42.02 17.29 -4.73
CA HIS A 889 -42.05 18.70 -4.34
C HIS A 889 -41.32 19.59 -5.35
N GLN A 890 -40.11 19.20 -5.78
CA GLN A 890 -39.31 19.93 -6.77
C GLN A 890 -40.07 20.07 -8.10
N MET A 891 -40.74 19.02 -8.58
CA MET A 891 -41.53 19.05 -9.82
C MET A 891 -42.73 20.00 -9.73
N VAL A 892 -43.48 19.96 -8.61
CA VAL A 892 -44.60 20.90 -8.36
C VAL A 892 -44.12 22.35 -8.27
N LEU A 893 -42.96 22.59 -7.65
CA LEU A 893 -42.37 23.93 -7.57
C LEU A 893 -41.86 24.42 -8.94
N LEU A 894 -41.19 23.58 -9.72
CA LEU A 894 -40.80 23.89 -11.10
C LEU A 894 -42.01 24.20 -11.98
N ARG A 895 -43.11 23.45 -11.87
CA ARG A 895 -44.38 23.77 -12.58
C ARG A 895 -44.89 25.18 -12.23
N ARG A 896 -44.79 25.60 -10.97
CA ARG A 896 -45.19 26.96 -10.52
C ARG A 896 -44.24 28.07 -10.98
N LEU A 897 -42.96 27.77 -11.20
CA LEU A 897 -41.97 28.76 -11.66
C LEU A 897 -41.95 28.88 -13.20
N CYS A 898 -41.95 27.75 -13.90
CA CYS A 898 -41.68 27.68 -15.34
C CYS A 898 -42.93 27.92 -16.21
N LEU A 899 -44.10 27.39 -15.82
CA LEU A 899 -45.30 27.48 -16.66
C LEU A 899 -45.91 28.91 -16.71
N PRO A 900 -46.02 29.67 -15.60
CA PRO A 900 -46.41 31.08 -15.67
C PRO A 900 -45.40 31.91 -16.48
N MET A 901 -44.10 31.69 -16.29
CA MET A 901 -43.04 32.35 -17.07
C MET A 901 -43.23 32.11 -18.56
N MET A 902 -43.37 30.86 -19.00
CA MET A 902 -43.56 30.53 -20.41
C MET A 902 -44.83 31.14 -21.01
N CYS A 903 -45.93 31.21 -20.25
CA CYS A 903 -47.13 31.95 -20.68
C CYS A 903 -46.86 33.46 -20.85
N PHE A 904 -46.08 34.09 -19.97
CA PHE A 904 -45.70 35.50 -20.10
C PHE A 904 -44.71 35.77 -21.24
N LEU A 905 -43.78 34.85 -21.51
CA LEU A 905 -42.87 34.93 -22.66
C LEU A 905 -43.67 34.83 -23.96
N LEU A 906 -44.56 33.83 -24.10
CA LEU A 906 -45.42 33.67 -25.27
C LEU A 906 -46.37 34.86 -25.48
N HIS A 907 -46.98 35.40 -24.42
CA HIS A 907 -47.73 36.64 -24.52
C HIS A 907 -46.88 37.78 -25.09
N THR A 908 -45.64 37.91 -24.62
CA THR A 908 -44.72 38.99 -25.06
C THR A 908 -44.31 38.81 -26.53
N VAL A 909 -44.09 37.57 -26.98
CA VAL A 909 -43.85 37.22 -28.39
C VAL A 909 -45.04 37.61 -29.26
N LEU A 910 -46.24 37.14 -28.92
CA LEU A 910 -47.47 37.39 -29.70
C LEU A 910 -47.87 38.87 -29.69
N HIS A 911 -47.71 39.58 -28.57
CA HIS A 911 -48.04 41.00 -28.47
C HIS A 911 -47.08 41.87 -29.29
N ASN A 912 -45.76 41.66 -29.18
CA ASN A 912 -44.78 42.44 -29.92
C ASN A 912 -44.85 42.21 -31.45
N THR A 913 -45.27 41.01 -31.86
CA THR A 913 -45.51 40.63 -33.27
C THR A 913 -46.93 40.95 -33.75
N LYS A 914 -47.74 41.61 -32.91
CA LYS A 914 -49.11 42.06 -33.20
C LYS A 914 -50.14 40.94 -33.44
N GLN A 915 -49.85 39.71 -33.01
CA GLN A 915 -50.76 38.58 -33.04
C GLN A 915 -51.77 38.63 -31.87
N TYR A 916 -52.39 39.80 -31.64
CA TYR A 916 -53.19 40.10 -30.43
C TYR A 916 -54.36 39.14 -30.20
N LYS A 917 -54.94 38.57 -31.26
CA LYS A 917 -56.00 37.55 -31.16
C LYS A 917 -55.50 36.24 -30.55
N ASP A 918 -54.26 35.85 -30.86
CA ASP A 918 -53.62 34.67 -30.26
C ASP A 918 -53.13 34.94 -28.84
N CYS A 919 -52.82 36.21 -28.47
CA CYS A 919 -52.62 36.57 -27.06
C CYS A 919 -53.86 36.20 -26.23
N LEU A 920 -55.07 36.51 -26.71
CA LEU A 920 -56.31 36.27 -25.96
C LEU A 920 -56.64 34.78 -25.82
N ARG A 921 -56.31 33.95 -26.82
CA ARG A 921 -56.41 32.49 -26.76
C ARG A 921 -55.58 31.85 -25.65
N LEU A 922 -54.59 32.56 -25.10
CA LEU A 922 -53.88 32.11 -23.89
C LEU A 922 -54.81 31.98 -22.68
N ALA A 923 -55.93 32.73 -22.62
CA ALA A 923 -56.94 32.54 -21.58
C ALA A 923 -57.62 31.17 -21.69
N ASP A 924 -58.00 30.76 -22.90
CA ASP A 924 -58.63 29.45 -23.17
C ASP A 924 -57.67 28.31 -22.79
N ILE A 925 -56.39 28.47 -23.13
CA ILE A 925 -55.33 27.50 -22.82
C ILE A 925 -55.06 27.40 -21.31
N VAL A 926 -54.95 28.54 -20.61
CA VAL A 926 -54.68 28.55 -19.16
C VAL A 926 -55.88 28.05 -18.34
N SER A 927 -57.11 28.33 -18.79
CA SER A 927 -58.35 27.86 -18.14
C SER A 927 -58.77 26.43 -18.54
N SER A 928 -58.09 25.79 -19.49
CA SER A 928 -58.42 24.45 -19.98
C SER A 928 -58.30 23.37 -18.89
N GLU A 929 -59.39 22.63 -18.67
CA GLU A 929 -59.44 21.48 -17.75
C GLU A 929 -58.58 20.28 -18.21
N ASN A 930 -58.10 20.28 -19.47
CA ASN A 930 -57.23 19.22 -19.98
C ASN A 930 -55.82 19.27 -19.36
N GLN A 931 -55.30 20.48 -19.10
CA GLN A 931 -53.94 20.73 -18.60
C GLN A 931 -53.94 21.44 -17.22
N LYS A 932 -55.08 22.01 -16.81
CA LYS A 932 -55.33 22.66 -15.51
C LYS A 932 -54.29 23.69 -15.12
N LEU A 933 -53.73 24.41 -16.11
CA LEU A 933 -52.64 25.36 -15.92
C LEU A 933 -53.02 26.46 -14.92
N TYR A 934 -54.30 26.84 -14.82
CA TYR A 934 -54.81 27.76 -13.80
C TYR A 934 -54.44 27.39 -12.35
N THR A 935 -54.14 26.12 -12.06
CA THR A 935 -53.74 25.64 -10.72
C THR A 935 -52.30 25.97 -10.33
N VAL A 936 -51.40 26.26 -11.30
CA VAL A 936 -49.97 26.54 -11.02
C VAL A 936 -49.64 28.03 -10.95
N PHE A 937 -50.55 28.91 -11.38
CA PHE A 937 -50.39 30.37 -11.25
C PHE A 937 -50.73 30.85 -9.84
N SER A 938 -49.91 31.73 -9.27
CA SER A 938 -50.31 32.51 -8.09
C SER A 938 -51.43 33.51 -8.43
N LYS A 939 -52.17 33.96 -7.40
CA LYS A 939 -53.21 35.01 -7.54
C LYS A 939 -52.64 36.34 -8.08
N THR A 940 -51.35 36.58 -7.87
CA THR A 940 -50.59 37.72 -8.39
C THR A 940 -50.26 37.55 -9.87
N GLU A 941 -49.78 36.38 -10.30
CA GLU A 941 -49.47 36.12 -11.70
C GLU A 941 -50.74 36.06 -12.56
N MET A 942 -51.80 35.44 -12.06
CA MET A 942 -53.11 35.42 -12.74
C MET A 942 -53.65 36.86 -12.96
N ARG A 943 -53.45 37.77 -12.00
CA ARG A 943 -53.79 39.19 -12.15
C ARG A 943 -52.94 39.86 -13.23
N ASN A 944 -51.62 39.61 -13.24
CA ASN A 944 -50.72 40.15 -14.25
C ASN A 944 -51.03 39.61 -15.66
N LEU A 945 -51.43 38.34 -15.78
CA LEU A 945 -51.87 37.75 -17.03
C LEU A 945 -53.13 38.46 -17.54
N LEU A 946 -54.17 38.58 -16.72
CA LEU A 946 -55.40 39.29 -17.09
C LEU A 946 -55.15 40.76 -17.46
N GLN A 947 -54.17 41.43 -16.84
CA GLN A 947 -53.76 42.78 -17.25
C GLN A 947 -53.09 42.77 -18.64
N LYS A 948 -52.13 41.87 -18.88
CA LYS A 948 -51.47 41.70 -20.18
C LYS A 948 -52.45 41.36 -21.32
N LEU A 949 -53.44 40.51 -21.04
CA LEU A 949 -54.53 40.21 -21.97
C LEU A 949 -55.39 41.44 -22.26
N ARG A 950 -55.71 42.25 -21.25
CA ARG A 950 -56.39 43.55 -21.44
C ARG A 950 -55.56 44.52 -22.30
N GLU A 951 -54.25 44.58 -22.11
CA GLU A 951 -53.34 45.39 -22.92
C GLU A 951 -53.39 44.96 -24.41
N SER A 952 -53.43 43.66 -24.69
CA SER A 952 -53.65 43.14 -26.06
C SER A 952 -55.06 43.40 -26.61
N SER A 953 -56.09 43.35 -25.75
CA SER A 953 -57.49 43.65 -26.13
C SER A 953 -57.71 45.12 -26.50
N LEU A 954 -57.03 46.06 -25.82
CA LEU A 954 -57.04 47.48 -26.18
C LEU A 954 -56.45 47.71 -27.58
N MET A 955 -55.36 47.01 -27.93
CA MET A 955 -54.74 47.10 -29.27
C MET A 955 -55.65 46.55 -30.38
N LEU A 956 -56.60 45.66 -30.07
CA LEU A 956 -57.61 45.18 -31.03
C LEU A 956 -58.73 46.21 -31.25
N LEU A 957 -59.13 46.93 -30.19
CA LEU A 957 -60.09 48.04 -30.28
C LEU A 957 -59.51 49.22 -31.10
N ASP A 958 -58.22 49.53 -30.93
CA ASP A 958 -57.52 50.53 -31.76
C ASP A 958 -57.45 50.12 -33.25
N LEU A 959 -57.56 48.82 -33.55
CA LEU A 959 -57.64 48.25 -34.90
C LEU A 959 -59.09 48.11 -35.42
N GLN A 960 -60.08 48.69 -34.73
CA GLN A 960 -61.52 48.63 -35.06
C GLN A 960 -62.14 47.22 -35.02
N LEU A 961 -61.51 46.29 -34.31
CA LEU A 961 -62.04 44.96 -34.01
C LEU A 961 -62.73 44.96 -32.64
N ASP A 962 -63.52 43.92 -32.36
CA ASP A 962 -64.10 43.71 -31.04
C ASP A 962 -62.99 43.36 -30.00
N PRO A 963 -63.31 43.34 -28.69
CA PRO A 963 -62.35 43.01 -27.63
C PRO A 963 -61.67 41.63 -27.74
N LEU A 964 -62.14 40.76 -28.62
CA LEU A 964 -61.65 39.39 -28.87
C LEU A 964 -61.03 39.20 -30.27
N GLY A 965 -60.96 40.27 -31.08
CA GLY A 965 -60.37 40.27 -32.42
C GLY A 965 -61.29 39.70 -33.51
N TYR A 966 -62.61 39.82 -33.38
CA TYR A 966 -63.58 39.61 -34.44
C TYR A 966 -64.01 40.94 -35.07
N GLU A 967 -64.52 40.90 -36.30
CA GLU A 967 -65.07 42.09 -36.96
C GLU A 967 -66.35 42.54 -36.25
N ILE A 968 -66.44 43.84 -35.94
CA ILE A 968 -67.63 44.41 -35.29
C ILE A 968 -68.76 44.43 -36.32
N GLN A 969 -69.76 43.54 -36.13
CA GLN A 969 -70.98 43.57 -36.92
C GLN A 969 -71.81 44.83 -36.58
N SER A 970 -72.10 45.63 -37.60
CA SER A 970 -72.72 46.96 -37.54
C SER A 970 -74.25 46.93 -37.42
#